data_AF-A0AAU2KBN2-F1
#
_entry.id   AF-A0AAU2KBN2-F1
#
_cell.length_a   1.000
_cell.length_b   1.000
_cell.length_c   1.000
_cell.angle_alpha   90.00
_cell.angle_beta   90.00
_cell.angle_gamma   90.00
#
_symmetry.space_group_name_H-M   'P 1'
#
loop_
_entity.id
_entity.type
_entity.pdbx_description
1 polymer ?
#
loop_
_entity_poly.entity_id
_entity_poly.type
_entity_poly.pdbx_seq_one_letter_code
_entity_poly.pdbx_strand_id
1 'polypeptide(L)'
;MTVSADGSDGSGGLDPHRIAEVIVTTADGGGRRGSGYRVGDAVVLTAHHVVAGATGVQVRFDAGRPGQWAAEATVAWSDADTDVSVLAFAPRPGDAPVPPARFGRVGDDRHAVIGVHAAGFPLWKRRRTPDGRQFRELHQADGTVAALSNLRTGTLEITVPVAAADPDPKASPWSGMSGAAVWAGPHIVGVVAEHHRWEGMGRLAAARIDHTLHRVGEQHRAELAALLSIGDPQALPDVVPGPGPAGPRPRQAGSRVIGLPVTHGLELFKDRTEARETIGRLLSDPAVRMVTVTGRRGMGKSAVAAKVMELLERGEWPGHARAPAPSGLVNLSTRTSGISLERVYFDCARALGPEDEARLLDVWATGRPVQDKIGELFAAMGDRLVVLLMDNLEDRLQDDGTLDETDGELAVFFDCLFRARSTPRLLVTSQIPLRLAPELRRFAAEVELSDGLPPGESVALLRELDQDGSLGVAQLSDEQLLRAAVHVHGVPRALELLVGAMADDTLALPTLQEVLEDFTLRGDVVAGLAQDQYQRLGPEGRGVLNVLAVLRTPVPREAVEWIVGSLGTDLGTGPGPGRSAVAPVLSDLLRMRMLSVDRATRTLALHPMDADLAYGAMPREGALGRRSLERRAADWYASIAPPRPDWRGLDDIQPYRREFDHRVRAGDMDDAALVLGAISRWMVRHGSVLAAISMHLTLEGQLTDDRARLAHLISFGHARLSGGPLAQAAELFTEAADLAERLDDRRALQDAMFGLGDTHRQLGRLDAAMGPLARAGDLAHENGDAEAEVHALLGLSLAHSTLGDGAAALAGADRLSELARTSGDPLTEARSWNARFTALLTLGRWEETIAAGDRAVAAYRDAGVQEATDYALNAKGVALLALGRVDEALASLEAALGAASAMENPRTEGVCLYNTAWAHWTGGRYGQAAEAAERAAASLQLAGAAEAAAAGALAEAARARAVPGPREAADALVRAADSTGRNVEMVRPAWLTEEAERLRAGA
;
A
#
# COMPACT_ATOMS: atom_id res chain seq x y z
N MET A 1 27.47 -6.50 -44.14
CA MET A 1 26.18 -6.10 -43.54
C MET A 1 26.31 -6.30 -42.05
N THR A 2 26.35 -5.17 -41.36
CA THR A 2 26.48 -4.97 -39.92
C THR A 2 25.28 -5.52 -39.17
N VAL A 3 25.52 -6.49 -38.28
CA VAL A 3 24.61 -6.80 -37.17
C VAL A 3 25.24 -6.13 -35.95
N SER A 4 24.55 -5.11 -35.44
CA SER A 4 24.92 -4.40 -34.23
C SER A 4 24.77 -5.33 -33.04
N ALA A 5 25.88 -5.57 -32.34
CA ALA A 5 25.91 -6.21 -31.04
C ALA A 5 25.79 -5.13 -29.97
N ASP A 6 24.57 -4.79 -29.56
CA ASP A 6 24.34 -4.21 -28.24
C ASP A 6 24.17 -5.38 -27.28
N GLY A 7 25.28 -5.67 -26.59
CA GLY A 7 25.32 -6.62 -25.50
C GLY A 7 24.46 -6.13 -24.34
N SER A 8 23.76 -7.08 -23.75
CA SER A 8 23.20 -7.01 -22.40
C SER A 8 24.11 -6.23 -21.44
N ASP A 9 23.59 -5.16 -20.83
CA ASP A 9 24.17 -4.50 -19.66
C ASP A 9 24.17 -5.50 -18.48
N GLY A 10 25.25 -6.29 -18.41
CA GLY A 10 25.50 -7.25 -17.36
C GLY A 10 25.75 -6.57 -16.00
N SER A 11 25.08 -7.09 -14.98
CA SER A 11 25.20 -6.78 -13.55
C SER A 11 26.59 -6.31 -13.08
N GLY A 12 26.72 -5.03 -12.75
CA GLY A 12 27.92 -4.45 -12.14
C GLY A 12 27.87 -4.37 -10.60
N GLY A 13 27.20 -5.30 -9.90
CA GLY A 13 26.97 -5.26 -8.45
C GLY A 13 27.84 -6.21 -7.61
N LEU A 14 27.59 -6.26 -6.29
CA LEU A 14 28.25 -7.14 -5.33
C LEU A 14 28.16 -8.63 -5.74
N ASP A 15 29.32 -9.26 -5.95
CA ASP A 15 29.45 -10.67 -6.33
C ASP A 15 29.73 -11.53 -5.07
N PRO A 16 28.85 -12.49 -4.71
CA PRO A 16 29.01 -13.28 -3.50
C PRO A 16 30.29 -14.13 -3.48
N HIS A 17 30.83 -14.52 -4.64
CA HIS A 17 32.05 -15.32 -4.74
C HIS A 17 33.33 -14.50 -4.49
N ARG A 18 33.21 -13.17 -4.42
CA ARG A 18 34.32 -12.25 -4.12
C ARG A 18 34.37 -11.83 -2.66
N ILE A 19 33.38 -12.19 -1.85
CA ILE A 19 33.37 -11.85 -0.42
C ILE A 19 34.38 -12.74 0.30
N ALA A 20 35.32 -12.12 1.00
CA ALA A 20 36.35 -12.80 1.76
C ALA A 20 36.04 -12.76 3.26
N GLU A 21 36.14 -13.91 3.93
CA GLU A 21 36.35 -13.90 5.38
C GLU A 21 37.85 -13.75 5.65
N VAL A 22 38.23 -12.71 6.39
CA VAL A 22 39.63 -12.41 6.73
C VAL A 22 39.93 -12.98 8.12
N ILE A 23 40.86 -13.92 8.19
CA ILE A 23 41.24 -14.64 9.40
C ILE A 23 42.68 -14.25 9.75
N VAL A 24 42.87 -13.70 10.94
CA VAL A 24 44.16 -13.11 11.37
C VAL A 24 44.67 -13.82 12.61
N THR A 25 45.94 -14.19 12.59
CA THR A 25 46.69 -14.71 13.74
C THR A 25 47.52 -13.58 14.33
N THR A 26 47.43 -13.37 15.65
CA THR A 26 48.21 -12.34 16.36
C THR A 26 49.39 -12.96 17.14
N ALA A 27 50.39 -12.14 17.46
CA ALA A 27 51.59 -12.57 18.19
C ALA A 27 51.30 -13.21 19.56
N ASP A 28 50.17 -12.86 20.19
CA ASP A 28 49.73 -13.39 21.49
C ASP A 28 49.03 -14.76 21.40
N GLY A 29 49.01 -15.38 20.21
CA GLY A 29 48.32 -16.64 19.95
C GLY A 29 46.79 -16.51 19.82
N GLY A 30 46.27 -15.28 19.81
CA GLY A 30 44.86 -14.98 19.57
C GLY A 30 44.49 -14.96 18.08
N GLY A 31 43.20 -15.15 17.78
CA GLY A 31 42.65 -15.05 16.43
C GLY A 31 41.64 -13.91 16.31
N ARG A 32 41.79 -13.03 15.31
CA ARG A 32 40.80 -12.00 14.94
C ARG A 32 40.13 -12.37 13.61
N ARG A 33 38.86 -11.98 13.44
CA ARG A 33 38.12 -12.17 12.19
C ARG A 33 37.53 -10.85 11.71
N GLY A 34 37.58 -10.62 10.41
CA GLY A 34 36.93 -9.53 9.70
C GLY A 34 36.38 -9.99 8.36
N SER A 35 35.89 -9.03 7.59
CA SER A 35 35.39 -9.23 6.23
C SER A 35 36.31 -8.53 5.23
N GLY A 36 36.20 -8.90 3.96
CA GLY A 36 36.92 -8.28 2.86
C GLY A 36 36.22 -8.53 1.54
N TYR A 37 36.68 -7.88 0.48
CA TYR A 37 36.16 -8.10 -0.86
C TYR A 37 37.28 -8.19 -1.89
N ARG A 38 37.23 -9.21 -2.77
CA ARG A 38 38.16 -9.40 -3.89
C ARG A 38 37.89 -8.37 -4.97
N VAL A 39 38.75 -7.37 -5.07
CA VAL A 39 38.62 -6.22 -5.99
C VAL A 39 39.33 -6.43 -7.32
N GLY A 40 40.10 -7.51 -7.47
CA GLY A 40 40.78 -7.91 -8.70
C GLY A 40 41.36 -9.33 -8.59
N ASP A 41 42.26 -9.70 -9.50
CA ASP A 41 42.78 -11.07 -9.61
C ASP A 41 43.39 -11.63 -8.32
N ALA A 42 44.16 -10.81 -7.60
CA ALA A 42 45.01 -11.26 -6.50
C ALA A 42 44.94 -10.36 -5.26
N VAL A 43 43.88 -9.53 -5.15
CA VAL A 43 43.78 -8.48 -4.12
C VAL A 43 42.43 -8.46 -3.41
N VAL A 44 42.46 -8.36 -2.09
CA VAL A 44 41.30 -8.20 -1.20
C VAL A 44 41.39 -6.86 -0.48
N LEU A 45 40.34 -6.05 -0.57
CA LEU A 45 40.17 -4.82 0.21
C LEU A 45 39.55 -5.15 1.57
N THR A 46 40.11 -4.61 2.65
CA THR A 46 39.63 -4.78 4.04
C THR A 46 40.00 -3.55 4.90
N ALA A 47 39.64 -3.57 6.19
CA ALA A 47 39.94 -2.50 7.13
C ALA A 47 41.30 -2.72 7.81
N HIS A 48 42.03 -1.65 8.13
CA HIS A 48 43.36 -1.74 8.74
C HIS A 48 43.32 -2.42 10.11
N HIS A 49 42.40 -2.02 10.98
CA HIS A 49 42.31 -2.60 12.33
C HIS A 49 42.00 -4.10 12.31
N VAL A 50 41.51 -4.67 11.21
CA VAL A 50 41.34 -6.13 11.06
C VAL A 50 42.69 -6.82 11.03
N VAL A 51 43.67 -6.25 10.34
CA VAL A 51 44.99 -6.87 10.06
C VAL A 51 46.15 -6.24 10.85
N ALA A 52 45.87 -5.20 11.64
CA ALA A 52 46.84 -4.54 12.51
C ALA A 52 47.47 -5.54 13.50
N GLY A 53 48.80 -5.65 13.47
CA GLY A 53 49.58 -6.55 14.34
C GLY A 53 49.51 -8.03 13.94
N ALA A 54 49.07 -8.35 12.71
CA ALA A 54 49.00 -9.72 12.22
C ALA A 54 50.40 -10.35 12.05
N THR A 55 50.57 -11.56 12.56
CA THR A 55 51.73 -12.43 12.25
C THR A 55 51.41 -13.45 11.15
N GLY A 56 50.13 -13.60 10.80
CA GLY A 56 49.65 -14.36 9.65
C GLY A 56 48.24 -13.93 9.27
N VAL A 57 47.95 -13.89 7.97
CA VAL A 57 46.63 -13.49 7.42
C VAL A 57 46.20 -14.53 6.39
N GLN A 58 44.98 -15.03 6.54
CA GLN A 58 44.36 -15.95 5.61
C GLN A 58 43.04 -15.37 5.11
N VAL A 59 42.82 -15.41 3.80
CA VAL A 59 41.56 -15.00 3.17
C VAL A 59 40.78 -16.23 2.73
N ARG A 60 39.48 -16.28 3.05
CA ARG A 60 38.62 -17.42 2.77
C ARG A 60 37.47 -17.06 1.83
N PHE A 61 37.56 -17.66 0.64
CA PHE A 61 36.57 -17.84 -0.45
C PHE A 61 35.34 -18.63 -0.05
N ASP A 62 34.11 -18.23 -0.42
CA ASP A 62 32.92 -19.09 -0.37
C ASP A 62 32.74 -19.81 0.97
N ALA A 63 32.95 -19.09 2.08
CA ALA A 63 32.98 -19.63 3.43
C ALA A 63 31.71 -20.45 3.72
N GLY A 64 31.88 -21.74 4.05
CA GLY A 64 30.78 -22.66 4.33
C GLY A 64 30.01 -23.20 3.12
N ARG A 65 30.47 -22.93 1.88
CA ARG A 65 29.81 -23.38 0.63
C ARG A 65 30.65 -24.42 -0.13
N PRO A 66 30.06 -25.20 -1.07
CA PRO A 66 30.76 -26.21 -1.88
C PRO A 66 31.95 -25.70 -2.72
N GLY A 67 32.15 -24.39 -2.84
CA GLY A 67 33.29 -23.74 -3.51
C GLY A 67 34.40 -23.23 -2.58
N GLN A 68 34.32 -23.47 -1.27
CA GLN A 68 35.19 -22.83 -0.28
C GLN A 68 36.69 -22.96 -0.62
N TRP A 69 37.45 -21.88 -0.41
CA TRP A 69 38.90 -21.94 -0.30
C TRP A 69 39.43 -21.26 0.94
N ALA A 70 40.72 -21.45 1.19
CA ALA A 70 41.52 -20.37 1.73
C ALA A 70 42.82 -20.15 0.93
N ALA A 71 43.39 -18.95 1.05
CA ALA A 71 44.73 -18.61 0.59
C ALA A 71 45.45 -17.79 1.67
N GLU A 72 46.75 -18.05 1.84
CA GLU A 72 47.61 -17.18 2.64
C GLU A 72 47.75 -15.83 1.94
N ALA A 73 47.65 -14.75 2.72
CA ALA A 73 47.69 -13.39 2.23
C ALA A 73 48.72 -12.56 2.99
N THR A 74 49.28 -11.56 2.32
CA THR A 74 50.17 -10.56 2.91
C THR A 74 49.53 -9.19 2.81
N VAL A 75 49.81 -8.31 3.77
CA VAL A 75 49.37 -6.92 3.71
C VAL A 75 50.23 -6.20 2.67
N ALA A 76 49.69 -5.98 1.48
CA ALA A 76 50.37 -5.32 0.37
C ALA A 76 50.36 -3.80 0.51
N TRP A 77 49.32 -3.26 1.14
CA TRP A 77 49.18 -1.86 1.45
C TRP A 77 48.32 -1.68 2.69
N SER A 78 48.63 -0.69 3.51
CA SER A 78 47.88 -0.40 4.74
C SER A 78 48.08 1.04 5.16
N ASP A 79 47.04 1.61 5.76
CA ASP A 79 47.09 2.93 6.37
C ASP A 79 46.23 2.97 7.65
N ALA A 80 46.84 3.38 8.76
CA ALA A 80 46.19 3.40 10.06
C ALA A 80 45.26 4.61 10.23
N ASP A 81 45.57 5.74 9.58
CA ASP A 81 44.82 6.99 9.73
C ASP A 81 43.46 6.93 9.00
N THR A 82 43.38 6.18 7.90
CA THR A 82 42.15 6.02 7.10
C THR A 82 41.43 4.71 7.36
N ASP A 83 42.01 3.81 8.17
CA ASP A 83 41.49 2.47 8.49
C ASP A 83 41.29 1.55 7.26
N VAL A 84 42.10 1.69 6.20
CA VAL A 84 42.02 0.85 4.99
C VAL A 84 43.26 -0.03 4.84
N SER A 85 43.10 -1.25 4.32
CA SER A 85 44.18 -2.15 3.96
C SER A 85 43.86 -2.99 2.73
N VAL A 86 44.90 -3.33 1.96
CA VAL A 86 44.81 -4.21 0.81
C VAL A 86 45.70 -5.42 1.05
N LEU A 87 45.11 -6.59 0.92
CA LEU A 87 45.77 -7.88 1.04
C LEU A 87 46.10 -8.42 -0.35
N ALA A 88 47.32 -8.91 -0.55
CA ALA A 88 47.70 -9.68 -1.74
C ALA A 88 47.75 -11.17 -1.41
N PHE A 89 47.26 -12.01 -2.32
CA PHE A 89 47.28 -13.46 -2.18
C PHE A 89 47.54 -14.12 -3.55
N ALA A 90 47.97 -15.38 -3.55
CA ALA A 90 48.15 -16.12 -4.80
C ALA A 90 46.80 -16.72 -5.26
N PRO A 91 46.27 -16.39 -6.46
CA PRO A 91 45.05 -16.99 -6.98
C PRO A 91 45.27 -18.48 -7.30
N ARG A 92 44.19 -19.26 -7.38
CA ARG A 92 44.29 -20.68 -7.71
C ARG A 92 44.71 -20.85 -9.19
N PRO A 93 45.61 -21.80 -9.50
CA PRO A 93 45.95 -22.10 -10.90
C PRO A 93 44.70 -22.49 -11.70
N GLY A 94 44.41 -21.76 -12.78
CA GLY A 94 43.27 -22.01 -13.66
C GLY A 94 42.01 -21.20 -13.36
N ASP A 95 42.01 -20.32 -12.34
CA ASP A 95 40.92 -19.37 -12.11
C ASP A 95 40.78 -18.41 -13.31
N ALA A 96 39.53 -18.09 -13.69
CA ALA A 96 39.26 -17.04 -14.66
C ALA A 96 39.70 -15.67 -14.11
N PRO A 97 40.18 -14.74 -14.97
CA PRO A 97 40.49 -13.39 -14.54
C PRO A 97 39.28 -12.70 -13.91
N VAL A 98 39.50 -12.04 -12.77
CA VAL A 98 38.49 -11.30 -12.02
C VAL A 98 38.55 -9.84 -12.45
N PRO A 99 37.50 -9.32 -13.13
CA PRO A 99 37.50 -7.94 -13.59
C PRO A 99 37.61 -6.97 -12.40
N PRO A 100 38.38 -5.88 -12.53
CA PRO A 100 38.53 -4.88 -11.48
C PRO A 100 37.19 -4.34 -10.98
N ALA A 101 37.09 -4.14 -9.66
CA ALA A 101 35.96 -3.44 -9.08
C ALA A 101 35.94 -1.97 -9.51
N ARG A 102 34.74 -1.39 -9.64
CA ARG A 102 34.58 0.04 -9.91
C ARG A 102 34.54 0.79 -8.59
N PHE A 103 35.21 1.94 -8.53
CA PHE A 103 35.25 2.80 -7.34
C PHE A 103 34.56 4.12 -7.63
N GLY A 104 33.91 4.68 -6.63
CA GLY A 104 33.21 5.96 -6.73
C GLY A 104 33.43 6.79 -5.48
N ARG A 105 33.02 8.06 -5.53
CA ARG A 105 33.05 8.98 -4.39
C ARG A 105 31.65 9.41 -4.00
N VAL A 106 31.46 9.74 -2.73
CA VAL A 106 30.21 10.33 -2.21
C VAL A 106 30.43 11.82 -2.03
N GLY A 107 29.93 12.70 -2.89
CA GLY A 107 30.13 14.15 -2.70
C GLY A 107 29.77 14.64 -1.29
N ASP A 108 30.66 15.34 -0.61
CA ASP A 108 30.51 15.88 0.75
C ASP A 108 30.12 17.38 0.75
N ASP A 109 29.94 17.96 -0.44
CA ASP A 109 29.62 19.36 -0.69
C ASP A 109 28.11 19.65 -0.78
N ARG A 110 27.27 18.60 -0.68
CA ARG A 110 25.82 18.69 -0.88
C ARG A 110 25.04 17.62 -0.12
N HIS A 111 23.77 17.92 0.16
CA HIS A 111 22.86 16.97 0.77
C HIS A 111 22.52 15.82 -0.20
N ALA A 112 22.74 14.58 0.23
CA ALA A 112 22.29 13.37 -0.44
C ALA A 112 22.16 12.23 0.57
N VAL A 113 21.21 11.31 0.34
CA VAL A 113 21.10 10.04 1.07
C VAL A 113 21.20 8.90 0.05
N ILE A 114 22.26 8.13 0.15
CA ILE A 114 22.66 7.15 -0.87
C ILE A 114 22.32 5.76 -0.33
N GLY A 115 21.61 4.96 -1.13
CA GLY A 115 21.41 3.55 -0.80
C GLY A 115 22.73 2.81 -0.90
N VAL A 116 23.09 2.09 0.16
CA VAL A 116 24.32 1.28 0.19
C VAL A 116 24.05 -0.14 0.66
N HIS A 117 24.92 -1.06 0.27
CA HIS A 117 24.92 -2.42 0.80
C HIS A 117 26.35 -2.89 1.08
N ALA A 118 26.52 -3.72 2.10
CA ALA A 118 27.79 -4.34 2.47
C ALA A 118 27.56 -5.77 2.96
N ALA A 119 28.39 -6.72 2.57
CA ALA A 119 28.25 -8.12 2.97
C ALA A 119 29.48 -8.61 3.74
N GLY A 120 29.25 -9.26 4.89
CA GLY A 120 30.30 -9.72 5.78
C GLY A 120 29.81 -10.67 6.87
N PHE A 121 30.64 -10.93 7.89
CA PHE A 121 30.43 -12.01 8.86
C PHE A 121 30.25 -11.48 10.31
N PRO A 122 29.11 -10.86 10.65
CA PRO A 122 28.88 -10.25 11.96
C PRO A 122 28.75 -11.30 13.08
N LEU A 123 29.09 -10.89 14.30
CA LEU A 123 29.04 -11.73 15.49
C LEU A 123 27.63 -12.24 15.82
N TRP A 124 26.58 -11.42 15.61
CA TRP A 124 25.20 -11.81 15.87
C TRP A 124 24.70 -12.97 14.97
N LYS A 125 25.39 -13.23 13.86
CA LYS A 125 25.16 -14.38 12.98
C LYS A 125 25.98 -15.62 13.36
N ARG A 126 26.56 -15.67 14.56
CA ARG A 126 27.31 -16.83 15.05
C ARG A 126 26.38 -18.02 15.28
N ARG A 127 26.65 -19.12 14.58
CA ARG A 127 25.98 -20.42 14.72
C ARG A 127 26.93 -21.46 15.28
N ARG A 128 26.36 -22.55 15.76
CA ARG A 128 27.08 -23.74 16.23
C ARG A 128 26.64 -24.95 15.42
N THR A 129 27.59 -25.68 14.88
CA THR A 129 27.33 -26.98 14.24
C THR A 129 27.05 -28.05 15.30
N PRO A 130 26.39 -29.17 14.94
CA PRO A 130 26.10 -30.26 15.87
C PRO A 130 27.35 -30.87 16.55
N ASP A 131 28.51 -30.81 15.90
CA ASP A 131 29.81 -31.24 16.44
C ASP A 131 30.48 -30.18 17.34
N GLY A 132 29.78 -29.08 17.63
CA GLY A 132 30.20 -28.07 18.60
C GLY A 132 31.07 -26.95 18.05
N ARG A 133 31.47 -26.98 16.76
CA ARG A 133 32.24 -25.90 16.12
C ARG A 133 31.39 -24.65 15.96
N GLN A 134 32.02 -23.48 16.06
CA GLN A 134 31.35 -22.20 15.86
C GLN A 134 31.77 -21.58 14.53
N PHE A 135 30.82 -21.01 13.81
CA PHE A 135 31.05 -20.23 12.59
C PHE A 135 30.10 -19.04 12.55
N ARG A 136 30.40 -18.03 11.73
CA ARG A 136 29.52 -16.89 11.50
C ARG A 136 28.91 -17.01 10.11
N GLU A 137 27.61 -16.83 10.01
CA GLU A 137 26.96 -16.74 8.70
C GLU A 137 27.29 -15.42 8.01
N LEU A 138 27.32 -15.48 6.68
CA LEU A 138 27.33 -14.28 5.85
C LEU A 138 26.03 -13.50 6.08
N HIS A 139 26.16 -12.18 6.17
CA HIS A 139 25.04 -11.26 6.20
C HIS A 139 25.30 -10.08 5.27
N GLN A 140 24.34 -9.84 4.38
CA GLN A 140 24.23 -8.61 3.64
C GLN A 140 23.46 -7.60 4.49
N ALA A 141 24.12 -6.49 4.81
CA ALA A 141 23.55 -5.34 5.47
C ALA A 141 23.19 -4.28 4.42
N ASP A 142 21.89 -4.12 4.19
CA ASP A 142 21.34 -3.07 3.33
C ASP A 142 21.03 -1.83 4.18
N GLY A 143 21.46 -0.66 3.70
CA GLY A 143 21.42 0.56 4.49
C GLY A 143 21.49 1.83 3.66
N THR A 144 21.66 2.95 4.35
CA THR A 144 21.81 4.26 3.71
C THR A 144 22.97 5.04 4.30
N VAL A 145 23.69 5.76 3.45
CA VAL A 145 24.69 6.76 3.83
C VAL A 145 24.12 8.15 3.61
N ALA A 146 24.11 8.97 4.66
CA ALA A 146 23.86 10.40 4.53
C ALA A 146 25.18 11.12 4.23
N ALA A 147 25.28 11.77 3.07
CA ALA A 147 26.54 12.30 2.54
C ALA A 147 27.19 13.38 3.43
N LEU A 148 26.39 14.07 4.24
CA LEU A 148 26.85 15.11 5.18
C LEU A 148 27.04 14.61 6.62
N SER A 149 26.86 13.31 6.89
CA SER A 149 27.16 12.74 8.20
C SER A 149 28.67 12.50 8.34
N ASN A 150 29.18 12.58 9.58
CA ASN A 150 30.57 12.27 9.91
C ASN A 150 31.64 13.09 9.14
N LEU A 151 31.32 14.30 8.67
CA LEU A 151 32.26 15.19 7.96
C LEU A 151 33.54 15.49 8.76
N ARG A 152 33.43 15.62 10.09
CA ARG A 152 34.59 15.90 10.96
C ARG A 152 35.59 14.74 10.98
N THR A 153 35.11 13.50 11.02
CA THR A 153 35.94 12.30 11.01
C THR A 153 36.32 11.89 9.60
N GLY A 154 35.56 12.33 8.59
CA GLY A 154 35.75 11.98 7.19
C GLY A 154 35.35 10.53 6.89
N THR A 155 34.43 9.96 7.67
CA THR A 155 33.88 8.61 7.49
C THR A 155 32.44 8.68 6.97
N LEU A 156 31.90 7.59 6.45
CA LEU A 156 30.47 7.46 6.15
C LEU A 156 29.76 6.88 7.37
N GLU A 157 28.65 7.49 7.78
CA GLU A 157 27.69 6.83 8.68
C GLU A 157 26.74 6.00 7.82
N ILE A 158 26.72 4.69 8.03
CA ILE A 158 25.79 3.75 7.42
C ILE A 158 24.69 3.44 8.43
N THR A 159 23.45 3.74 8.06
CA THR A 159 22.27 3.30 8.80
C THR A 159 21.80 1.95 8.28
N VAL A 160 21.72 0.93 9.15
CA VAL A 160 21.27 -0.43 8.84
C VAL A 160 20.18 -0.88 9.82
N PRO A 161 19.33 -1.86 9.48
CA PRO A 161 18.42 -2.49 10.45
C PRO A 161 19.17 -2.98 11.69
N VAL A 162 18.55 -2.90 12.86
CA VAL A 162 19.17 -3.33 14.14
C VAL A 162 19.45 -4.83 14.10
N ALA A 163 20.62 -5.25 14.61
CA ALA A 163 20.97 -6.67 14.74
C ALA A 163 19.93 -7.44 15.56
N ALA A 164 19.48 -8.59 15.04
CA ALA A 164 18.39 -9.37 15.65
C ALA A 164 18.76 -10.00 17.01
N ALA A 165 20.05 -10.06 17.34
CA ALA A 165 20.55 -10.58 18.60
C ALA A 165 21.82 -9.83 19.04
N ASP A 166 22.05 -9.78 20.35
CA ASP A 166 23.28 -9.27 20.96
C ASP A 166 23.96 -10.39 21.78
N PRO A 167 24.70 -11.30 21.12
CA PRO A 167 25.20 -12.52 21.75
C PRO A 167 26.40 -12.31 22.69
N ASP A 168 27.00 -11.12 22.70
CA ASP A 168 28.08 -10.75 23.61
C ASP A 168 27.98 -9.26 23.97
N PRO A 169 27.49 -8.94 25.18
CA PRO A 169 27.34 -7.55 25.63
C PRO A 169 28.64 -6.77 25.74
N LYS A 170 29.81 -7.42 25.63
CA LYS A 170 31.13 -6.77 25.68
C LYS A 170 31.69 -6.45 24.30
N ALA A 171 31.07 -6.95 23.23
CA ALA A 171 31.48 -6.72 21.85
C ALA A 171 30.33 -6.10 21.04
N SER A 172 30.67 -5.47 19.91
CA SER A 172 29.65 -5.08 18.94
C SER A 172 28.98 -6.34 18.36
N PRO A 173 27.64 -6.41 18.23
CA PRO A 173 26.99 -7.48 17.48
C PRO A 173 27.42 -7.52 16.02
N TRP A 174 27.87 -6.38 15.48
CA TRP A 174 28.42 -6.21 14.14
C TRP A 174 29.91 -6.56 14.03
N SER A 175 30.57 -6.90 15.14
CA SER A 175 31.97 -7.32 15.14
C SER A 175 32.18 -8.45 14.13
N GLY A 176 33.09 -8.24 13.17
CA GLY A 176 33.32 -9.13 12.03
C GLY A 176 32.82 -8.59 10.68
N MET A 177 31.94 -7.59 10.66
CA MET A 177 31.63 -6.84 9.44
C MET A 177 32.75 -5.89 9.00
N SER A 178 33.62 -5.48 9.93
CA SER A 178 34.78 -4.65 9.64
C SER A 178 35.57 -5.19 8.45
N GLY A 179 35.82 -4.34 7.46
CA GLY A 179 36.49 -4.68 6.21
C GLY A 179 35.57 -5.05 5.05
N ALA A 180 34.25 -5.19 5.27
CA ALA A 180 33.31 -5.38 4.16
C ALA A 180 33.30 -4.16 3.22
N ALA A 181 33.31 -4.40 1.90
CA ALA A 181 33.18 -3.34 0.92
C ALA A 181 31.76 -2.74 0.94
N VAL A 182 31.68 -1.41 0.92
CA VAL A 182 30.44 -0.64 0.91
C VAL A 182 30.13 -0.21 -0.51
N TRP A 183 29.03 -0.69 -1.05
CA TRP A 183 28.61 -0.50 -2.43
C TRP A 183 27.52 0.56 -2.53
N ALA A 184 27.65 1.48 -3.49
CA ALA A 184 26.60 2.40 -3.93
C ALA A 184 26.37 2.18 -5.44
N GLY A 185 25.26 1.53 -5.79
CA GLY A 185 25.05 1.04 -7.15
C GLY A 185 26.20 0.11 -7.57
N PRO A 186 26.83 0.32 -8.73
CA PRO A 186 27.94 -0.52 -9.20
C PRO A 186 29.32 -0.12 -8.68
N HIS A 187 29.42 0.83 -7.74
CA HIS A 187 30.69 1.37 -7.26
C HIS A 187 30.93 1.06 -5.78
N ILE A 188 32.16 0.68 -5.44
CA ILE A 188 32.64 0.65 -4.05
C ILE A 188 32.99 2.09 -3.65
N VAL A 189 32.37 2.57 -2.57
CA VAL A 189 32.58 3.93 -2.04
C VAL A 189 33.35 3.94 -0.71
N GLY A 190 33.49 2.77 -0.08
CA GLY A 190 34.19 2.67 1.19
C GLY A 190 34.32 1.25 1.72
N VAL A 191 34.85 1.14 2.94
CA VAL A 191 35.09 -0.11 3.68
C VAL A 191 34.51 0.04 5.08
N VAL A 192 33.71 -0.92 5.54
CA VAL A 192 33.15 -0.89 6.91
C VAL A 192 34.28 -0.83 7.93
N ALA A 193 34.27 0.22 8.75
CA ALA A 193 35.21 0.46 9.84
C ALA A 193 34.68 -0.13 11.16
N GLU A 194 35.40 0.10 12.26
CA GLU A 194 34.95 -0.34 13.58
C GLU A 194 33.60 0.29 13.97
N HIS A 195 32.69 -0.55 14.48
CA HIS A 195 31.39 -0.10 14.99
C HIS A 195 31.48 0.33 16.46
N HIS A 196 31.03 1.54 16.77
CA HIS A 196 30.91 2.02 18.14
C HIS A 196 29.50 1.82 18.70
N ARG A 197 29.36 0.94 19.69
CA ARG A 197 28.05 0.54 20.26
C ARG A 197 27.18 1.70 20.77
N TRP A 198 27.80 2.80 21.23
CA TRP A 198 27.11 3.98 21.74
C TRP A 198 26.46 4.84 20.64
N GLU A 199 26.83 4.64 19.38
CA GLU A 199 26.18 5.27 18.21
C GLU A 199 24.86 4.57 17.83
N GLY A 200 24.56 3.43 18.46
CA GLY A 200 23.30 2.69 18.32
C GLY A 200 23.42 1.41 17.49
N MET A 201 22.58 0.43 17.77
CA MET A 201 22.68 -0.94 17.23
C MET A 201 22.37 -1.08 15.72
N GLY A 202 22.00 0.02 15.05
CA GLY A 202 21.71 0.11 13.62
C GLY A 202 22.56 1.17 12.90
N ARG A 203 23.76 1.46 13.43
CA ARG A 203 24.74 2.37 12.81
C ARG A 203 26.02 1.61 12.52
N LEU A 204 26.71 1.88 11.43
CA LEU A 204 28.07 1.41 11.14
C LEU A 204 28.86 2.60 10.60
N ALA A 205 30.16 2.65 10.86
CA ALA A 205 31.05 3.60 10.20
C ALA A 205 31.70 2.93 8.99
N ALA A 206 32.04 3.69 7.96
CA ALA A 206 32.91 3.22 6.88
C ALA A 206 33.98 4.24 6.51
N ALA A 207 35.19 3.73 6.29
CA ALA A 207 36.29 4.47 5.69
C ALA A 207 35.97 4.77 4.23
N ARG A 208 36.21 6.01 3.82
CA ARG A 208 35.89 6.55 2.50
C ARG A 208 37.05 6.34 1.53
N ILE A 209 36.82 5.66 0.41
CA ILE A 209 37.92 5.33 -0.52
C ILE A 209 38.53 6.58 -1.18
N ASP A 210 37.70 7.58 -1.48
CA ASP A 210 38.12 8.86 -2.01
C ASP A 210 38.94 9.66 -0.98
N HIS A 211 38.52 9.67 0.29
CA HIS A 211 39.31 10.29 1.35
C HIS A 211 40.64 9.57 1.58
N THR A 212 40.66 8.23 1.53
CA THR A 212 41.89 7.45 1.65
C THR A 212 42.87 7.86 0.55
N LEU A 213 42.42 7.91 -0.71
CA LEU A 213 43.25 8.33 -1.83
C LEU A 213 43.73 9.78 -1.65
N HIS A 214 42.89 10.70 -1.18
CA HIS A 214 43.28 12.11 -1.00
C HIS A 214 44.24 12.37 0.17
N ARG A 215 44.11 11.65 1.30
CA ARG A 215 44.86 11.95 2.53
C ARG A 215 46.26 11.35 2.56
N VAL A 216 46.49 10.26 1.85
CA VAL A 216 47.80 9.62 1.81
C VAL A 216 48.74 10.36 0.84
N GLY A 217 50.05 10.31 1.11
CA GLY A 217 51.07 10.94 0.27
C GLY A 217 51.09 10.40 -1.16
N GLU A 218 51.65 11.16 -2.10
CA GLU A 218 51.62 10.85 -3.55
C GLU A 218 52.10 9.44 -3.89
N GLN A 219 53.20 8.99 -3.29
CA GLN A 219 53.72 7.63 -3.48
C GLN A 219 52.73 6.56 -2.97
N HIS A 220 52.24 6.73 -1.74
CA HIS A 220 51.32 5.79 -1.08
C HIS A 220 49.95 5.73 -1.80
N ARG A 221 49.54 6.85 -2.42
CA ARG A 221 48.35 6.96 -3.28
C ARG A 221 48.54 6.19 -4.58
N ALA A 222 49.69 6.34 -5.24
CA ALA A 222 49.99 5.64 -6.49
C ALA A 222 50.04 4.12 -6.29
N GLU A 223 50.62 3.66 -5.17
CA GLU A 223 50.63 2.25 -4.78
C GLU A 223 49.21 1.71 -4.54
N LEU A 224 48.37 2.43 -3.79
CA LEU A 224 46.97 2.05 -3.58
C LEU A 224 46.18 2.01 -4.89
N ALA A 225 46.32 3.03 -5.72
CA ALA A 225 45.62 3.12 -7.00
C ALA A 225 46.00 1.98 -7.96
N ALA A 226 47.29 1.61 -8.01
CA ALA A 226 47.77 0.49 -8.79
C ALA A 226 47.17 -0.84 -8.29
N LEU A 227 47.16 -1.07 -6.98
CA LEU A 227 46.58 -2.28 -6.39
C LEU A 227 45.06 -2.39 -6.63
N LEU A 228 44.35 -1.26 -6.58
CA LEU A 228 42.89 -1.21 -6.81
C LEU A 228 42.52 -1.07 -8.29
N SER A 229 43.50 -0.98 -9.20
CA SER A 229 43.29 -0.74 -10.63
C SER A 229 42.47 0.54 -10.92
N ILE A 230 42.69 1.59 -10.14
CA ILE A 230 42.05 2.90 -10.32
C ILE A 230 42.88 3.73 -11.30
N GLY A 231 42.30 4.07 -12.45
CA GLY A 231 43.00 4.81 -13.50
C GLY A 231 43.38 6.24 -13.12
N ASP A 232 42.40 7.03 -12.64
CA ASP A 232 42.63 8.38 -12.12
C ASP A 232 42.19 8.47 -10.65
N PRO A 233 43.13 8.47 -9.70
CA PRO A 233 42.85 8.55 -8.26
C PRO A 233 42.15 9.85 -7.84
N GLN A 234 42.19 10.90 -8.65
CA GLN A 234 41.61 12.20 -8.33
C GLN A 234 40.24 12.43 -9.00
N ALA A 235 39.84 11.57 -9.94
CA ALA A 235 38.60 11.72 -10.72
C ALA A 235 37.65 10.54 -10.55
N LEU A 236 37.44 10.07 -9.31
CA LEU A 236 36.41 9.06 -9.05
C LEU A 236 35.01 9.61 -9.39
N PRO A 237 34.16 8.82 -10.08
CA PRO A 237 32.80 9.23 -10.39
C PRO A 237 32.01 9.48 -9.12
N ASP A 238 31.27 10.59 -9.08
CA ASP A 238 30.36 10.86 -7.97
C ASP A 238 29.15 9.92 -8.09
N VAL A 239 28.90 9.13 -7.05
CA VAL A 239 27.73 8.25 -6.98
C VAL A 239 26.46 9.01 -6.59
N VAL A 240 26.60 10.29 -6.21
CA VAL A 240 25.49 11.23 -6.08
C VAL A 240 25.15 11.76 -7.47
N PRO A 241 23.90 11.60 -7.96
CA PRO A 241 23.50 12.16 -9.24
C PRO A 241 23.76 13.67 -9.29
N GLY A 242 24.61 14.12 -10.21
CA GLY A 242 24.77 15.54 -10.49
C GLY A 242 23.49 16.12 -11.13
N PRO A 243 23.25 17.45 -11.04
CA PRO A 243 22.23 18.08 -11.87
C PRO A 243 22.67 17.93 -13.33
N GLY A 244 22.01 17.06 -14.09
CA GLY A 244 22.31 16.85 -15.49
C GLY A 244 22.21 18.15 -16.30
N PRO A 245 22.90 18.24 -17.47
CA PRO A 245 22.82 19.42 -18.32
C PRO A 245 21.36 19.65 -18.72
N ALA A 246 20.94 20.91 -18.66
CA ALA A 246 19.59 21.34 -18.99
C ALA A 246 19.26 21.03 -20.46
N GLY A 247 18.75 19.82 -20.71
CA GLY A 247 17.87 19.55 -21.84
C GLY A 247 16.65 20.47 -21.76
N PRO A 248 15.93 20.67 -22.88
CA PRO A 248 14.78 21.57 -22.90
C PRO A 248 13.83 21.14 -21.78
N ARG A 249 13.69 22.00 -20.76
CA ARG A 249 12.82 21.74 -19.62
C ARG A 249 11.46 21.33 -20.19
N PRO A 250 10.92 20.14 -19.89
CA PRO A 250 9.48 19.99 -20.00
C PRO A 250 8.91 21.12 -19.16
N ARG A 251 7.98 21.89 -19.74
CA ARG A 251 7.26 22.95 -19.02
C ARG A 251 6.94 22.41 -17.64
N GLN A 252 7.38 23.13 -16.61
CA GLN A 252 7.13 22.82 -15.21
C GLN A 252 5.62 22.55 -15.07
N ALA A 253 5.24 21.28 -15.06
CA ALA A 253 3.88 20.90 -14.76
C ALA A 253 3.69 21.29 -13.30
N GLY A 254 2.76 22.21 -13.02
CA GLY A 254 2.40 22.54 -11.64
C GLY A 254 2.10 21.26 -10.85
N SER A 255 2.33 21.30 -9.54
CA SER A 255 1.98 20.19 -8.66
C SER A 255 0.55 19.73 -8.95
N ARG A 256 0.34 18.44 -9.19
CA ARG A 256 -1.01 17.91 -9.39
C ARG A 256 -1.73 17.94 -8.04
N VAL A 257 -2.78 18.76 -7.94
CA VAL A 257 -3.62 18.83 -6.75
C VAL A 257 -4.83 17.92 -6.94
N ILE A 258 -4.96 16.94 -6.05
CA ILE A 258 -6.09 16.01 -6.00
C ILE A 258 -6.91 16.30 -4.75
N GLY A 259 -8.24 16.21 -4.87
CA GLY A 259 -9.18 16.52 -3.80
C GLY A 259 -9.52 18.00 -3.70
N LEU A 260 -10.62 18.30 -3.00
CA LEU A 260 -11.07 19.67 -2.79
C LEU A 260 -10.11 20.38 -1.81
N PRO A 261 -9.68 21.62 -2.10
CA PRO A 261 -8.93 22.41 -1.14
C PRO A 261 -9.68 22.52 0.19
N VAL A 262 -8.96 22.33 1.29
CA VAL A 262 -9.51 22.48 2.66
C VAL A 262 -9.88 23.94 2.97
N THR A 263 -9.54 24.89 2.09
CA THR A 263 -9.86 26.32 2.18
C THR A 263 -11.34 26.68 1.98
N HIS A 264 -12.30 25.75 2.06
CA HIS A 264 -13.71 26.02 1.71
C HIS A 264 -14.29 27.25 2.46
N GLY A 265 -14.28 28.40 1.77
CA GLY A 265 -14.47 29.79 2.21
C GLY A 265 -13.77 30.28 3.48
N LEU A 266 -12.50 29.93 3.62
CA LEU A 266 -11.55 30.79 4.33
C LEU A 266 -11.10 31.92 3.37
N GLU A 267 -11.98 32.88 3.11
CA GLU A 267 -11.64 34.06 2.28
C GLU A 267 -10.61 34.98 2.98
N LEU A 268 -10.40 34.80 4.29
CA LEU A 268 -9.64 35.72 5.16
C LEU A 268 -8.70 34.93 6.08
N PHE A 269 -7.45 34.74 5.65
CA PHE A 269 -6.39 34.16 6.48
C PHE A 269 -5.43 35.26 6.94
N LYS A 270 -5.27 35.45 8.26
CA LYS A 270 -4.25 36.33 8.83
C LYS A 270 -3.05 35.53 9.33
N ASP A 271 -1.88 36.10 9.08
CA ASP A 271 -0.63 35.39 8.95
C ASP A 271 -0.10 34.83 10.27
N ARG A 272 -0.52 33.60 10.59
CA ARG A 272 0.09 32.69 11.58
C ARG A 272 1.49 32.27 11.16
N THR A 273 2.40 33.25 11.06
CA THR A 273 3.71 33.13 10.45
C THR A 273 4.53 32.07 11.18
N GLU A 274 4.62 32.14 12.51
CA GLU A 274 5.35 31.17 13.31
C GLU A 274 4.85 29.72 13.13
N ALA A 275 3.53 29.52 13.13
CA ALA A 275 2.95 28.20 12.92
C ALA A 275 3.21 27.68 11.51
N ARG A 276 3.03 28.53 10.48
CA ARG A 276 3.31 28.20 9.08
C ARG A 276 4.78 27.85 8.87
N GLU A 277 5.70 28.65 9.40
CA GLU A 277 7.14 28.42 9.31
C GLU A 277 7.55 27.13 10.03
N THR A 278 6.96 26.86 11.19
CA THR A 278 7.18 25.62 11.94
C THR A 278 6.70 24.41 11.15
N ILE A 279 5.48 24.45 10.61
CA ILE A 279 4.94 23.37 9.76
C ILE A 279 5.79 23.21 8.51
N GLY A 280 6.17 24.30 7.83
CA GLY A 280 7.02 24.25 6.64
C GLY A 280 8.39 23.64 6.93
N ARG A 281 9.03 24.02 8.04
CA ARG A 281 10.31 23.44 8.49
C ARG A 281 10.16 21.95 8.76
N LEU A 282 9.15 21.53 9.52
CA LEU A 282 8.91 20.13 9.86
C LEU A 282 8.56 19.30 8.62
N LEU A 283 7.65 19.77 7.76
CA LEU A 283 7.30 19.10 6.51
C LEU A 283 8.46 19.07 5.52
N SER A 284 9.43 20.00 5.59
CA SER A 284 10.60 19.98 4.71
C SER A 284 11.63 18.92 5.13
N ASP A 285 11.65 18.53 6.40
CA ASP A 285 12.56 17.54 6.97
C ASP A 285 12.22 16.12 6.47
N PRO A 286 13.13 15.44 5.75
CA PRO A 286 12.92 14.06 5.30
C PRO A 286 12.70 13.04 6.42
N ALA A 287 13.16 13.32 7.64
CA ALA A 287 12.95 12.43 8.79
C ALA A 287 11.53 12.52 9.34
N VAL A 288 10.82 13.62 9.09
CA VAL A 288 9.43 13.79 9.51
C VAL A 288 8.50 13.26 8.42
N ARG A 289 7.74 12.22 8.75
CA ARG A 289 6.73 11.62 7.87
C ARG A 289 5.35 12.19 8.10
N MET A 290 5.10 12.73 9.30
CA MET A 290 3.79 13.27 9.67
C MET A 290 3.93 14.51 10.55
N VAL A 291 3.19 15.56 10.22
CA VAL A 291 3.02 16.75 11.06
C VAL A 291 1.55 16.84 11.44
N THR A 292 1.26 16.78 12.74
CA THR A 292 -0.10 16.92 13.27
C THR A 292 -0.27 18.31 13.84
N VAL A 293 -1.26 19.05 13.35
CA VAL A 293 -1.66 20.34 13.89
C VAL A 293 -2.83 20.11 14.84
N THR A 294 -2.60 20.34 16.13
CA THR A 294 -3.59 20.15 17.20
C THR A 294 -4.07 21.47 17.76
N GLY A 295 -5.20 21.46 18.47
CA GLY A 295 -5.77 22.66 19.08
C GLY A 295 -7.29 22.63 19.15
N ARG A 296 -7.87 23.55 19.92
CA ARG A 296 -9.33 23.63 20.14
C ARG A 296 -10.09 23.96 18.84
N ARG A 297 -11.41 23.76 18.86
CA ARG A 297 -12.29 24.13 17.72
C ARG A 297 -12.19 25.64 17.44
N GLY A 298 -12.25 26.03 16.17
CA GLY A 298 -12.20 27.45 15.76
C GLY A 298 -10.81 28.11 15.77
N MET A 299 -9.75 27.39 16.18
CA MET A 299 -8.37 27.91 16.22
C MET A 299 -7.69 28.04 14.85
N GLY A 300 -8.36 27.74 13.75
CA GLY A 300 -7.79 27.88 12.40
C GLY A 300 -6.77 26.82 11.99
N LYS A 301 -6.82 25.61 12.57
CA LYS A 301 -5.94 24.47 12.19
C LYS A 301 -6.00 24.16 10.69
N SER A 302 -7.22 23.92 10.18
CA SER A 302 -7.51 23.67 8.77
C SER A 302 -7.07 24.83 7.89
N ALA A 303 -7.20 26.07 8.37
CA ALA A 303 -6.80 27.26 7.65
C ALA A 303 -5.27 27.36 7.47
N VAL A 304 -4.51 27.09 8.53
CA VAL A 304 -3.04 27.05 8.46
C VAL A 304 -2.58 25.93 7.54
N ALA A 305 -3.15 24.73 7.68
CA ALA A 305 -2.79 23.59 6.86
C ALA A 305 -3.07 23.84 5.37
N ALA A 306 -4.25 24.38 5.06
CA ALA A 306 -4.62 24.72 3.70
C ALA A 306 -3.73 25.83 3.11
N LYS A 307 -3.34 26.83 3.92
CA LYS A 307 -2.41 27.87 3.46
C LYS A 307 -1.01 27.32 3.16
N VAL A 308 -0.54 26.35 3.95
CA VAL A 308 0.71 25.64 3.66
C VAL A 308 0.59 24.87 2.35
N MET A 309 -0.51 24.15 2.13
CA MET A 309 -0.75 23.43 0.87
C MET A 309 -0.80 24.37 -0.35
N GLU A 310 -1.43 25.55 -0.22
CA GLU A 310 -1.47 26.58 -1.29
C GLU A 310 -0.08 27.11 -1.66
N LEU A 311 0.80 27.33 -0.67
CA LEU A 311 2.19 27.72 -0.92
C LEU A 311 2.94 26.60 -1.64
N LEU A 312 2.78 25.37 -1.17
CA LEU A 312 3.41 24.19 -1.76
C LEU A 312 2.95 23.96 -3.21
N GLU A 313 1.68 24.22 -3.52
CA GLU A 313 1.13 24.14 -4.88
C GLU A 313 1.83 25.12 -5.84
N ARG A 314 2.20 26.30 -5.32
CA ARG A 314 2.99 27.32 -6.06
C ARG A 314 4.48 26.99 -6.11
N GLY A 315 4.91 25.89 -5.49
CA GLY A 315 6.31 25.52 -5.34
C GLY A 315 7.07 26.35 -4.30
N GLU A 316 6.35 27.06 -3.43
CA GLU A 316 6.90 27.89 -2.36
C GLU A 316 6.84 27.15 -1.02
N TRP A 317 7.90 27.26 -0.22
CA TRP A 317 7.94 26.72 1.14
C TRP A 317 7.74 27.84 2.16
N PRO A 318 6.99 27.62 3.26
CA PRO A 318 6.82 28.62 4.30
C PRO A 318 8.16 29.05 4.92
N GLY A 319 8.35 30.37 5.08
CA GLY A 319 9.51 30.97 5.74
C GLY A 319 10.82 30.72 4.99
N HIS A 320 11.82 30.18 5.70
CA HIS A 320 13.14 29.89 5.16
C HIS A 320 13.36 28.39 4.84
N ALA A 321 12.31 27.57 4.93
CA ALA A 321 12.40 26.15 4.60
C ALA A 321 12.77 25.97 3.11
N ARG A 322 13.65 25.01 2.82
CA ARG A 322 14.05 24.67 1.45
C ARG A 322 13.93 23.18 1.24
N ALA A 323 12.95 22.77 0.45
CA ALA A 323 12.76 21.40 -0.01
C ALA A 323 12.30 21.39 -1.49
N PRO A 324 12.36 20.22 -2.17
CA PRO A 324 11.83 20.09 -3.52
C PRO A 324 10.36 20.51 -3.59
N ALA A 325 9.93 21.05 -4.73
CA ALA A 325 8.50 21.27 -4.96
C ALA A 325 7.77 19.92 -4.98
N PRO A 326 6.62 19.78 -4.30
CA PRO A 326 5.85 18.54 -4.32
C PRO A 326 5.45 18.17 -5.75
N SER A 327 5.63 16.90 -6.10
CA SER A 327 5.18 16.35 -7.38
C SER A 327 3.66 16.13 -7.40
N GLY A 328 3.07 15.94 -6.22
CA GLY A 328 1.64 15.78 -6.02
C GLY A 328 1.19 16.29 -4.65
N LEU A 329 0.00 16.87 -4.61
CA LEU A 329 -0.67 17.31 -3.40
C LEU A 329 -2.02 16.62 -3.32
N VAL A 330 -2.35 16.02 -2.19
CA VAL A 330 -3.62 15.34 -1.98
C VAL A 330 -4.33 15.96 -0.78
N ASN A 331 -5.59 16.34 -0.95
CA ASN A 331 -6.42 16.91 0.11
C ASN A 331 -7.58 15.96 0.44
N LEU A 332 -7.56 15.41 1.66
CA LEU A 332 -8.63 14.58 2.20
C LEU A 332 -9.21 15.23 3.45
N SER A 333 -10.53 15.19 3.59
CA SER A 333 -11.22 15.64 4.79
C SER A 333 -12.40 14.74 5.08
N THR A 334 -12.63 14.41 6.35
CA THR A 334 -13.82 13.67 6.80
C THR A 334 -15.12 14.41 6.44
N ARG A 335 -15.03 15.71 6.14
CA ARG A 335 -16.15 16.61 5.81
C ARG A 335 -16.30 16.92 4.32
N THR A 336 -15.47 16.34 3.44
CA THR A 336 -15.59 16.52 1.98
C THR A 336 -15.56 15.18 1.24
N SER A 337 -14.37 14.65 0.98
CA SER A 337 -14.12 13.41 0.23
C SER A 337 -14.15 12.16 1.11
N GLY A 338 -14.15 12.33 2.44
CA GLY A 338 -13.94 11.24 3.39
C GLY A 338 -12.46 10.86 3.49
N ILE A 339 -12.14 10.08 4.52
CA ILE A 339 -10.80 9.50 4.71
C ILE A 339 -10.99 7.99 4.79
N SER A 340 -10.31 7.24 3.92
CA SER A 340 -10.26 5.78 3.95
C SER A 340 -8.98 5.34 3.27
N LEU A 341 -8.52 4.12 3.52
CA LEU A 341 -7.36 3.58 2.81
C LEU A 341 -7.57 3.60 1.28
N GLU A 342 -8.74 3.16 0.83
CA GLU A 342 -9.14 3.18 -0.59
C GLU A 342 -8.97 4.59 -1.20
N ARG A 343 -9.49 5.61 -0.51
CA ARG A 343 -9.39 7.00 -0.97
C ARG A 343 -7.95 7.51 -0.97
N VAL A 344 -7.20 7.23 0.10
CA VAL A 344 -5.78 7.57 0.21
C VAL A 344 -5.00 6.97 -0.95
N TYR A 345 -5.24 5.69 -1.25
CA TYR A 345 -4.57 4.98 -2.32
C TYR A 345 -4.87 5.58 -3.70
N PHE A 346 -6.14 5.73 -4.06
CA PHE A 346 -6.53 6.25 -5.38
C PHE A 346 -6.12 7.71 -5.59
N ASP A 347 -6.29 8.57 -4.59
CA ASP A 347 -5.93 9.99 -4.75
C ASP A 347 -4.42 10.18 -4.79
N CYS A 348 -3.63 9.36 -4.06
CA CYS A 348 -2.19 9.33 -4.23
C CYS A 348 -1.78 8.79 -5.60
N ALA A 349 -2.41 7.73 -6.12
CA ALA A 349 -2.13 7.19 -7.45
C ALA A 349 -2.37 8.24 -8.55
N ARG A 350 -3.50 8.96 -8.49
CA ARG A 350 -3.83 10.10 -9.36
C ARG A 350 -2.78 11.21 -9.32
N ALA A 351 -2.27 11.51 -8.13
CA ALA A 351 -1.26 12.54 -7.94
C ALA A 351 0.08 12.19 -8.63
N LEU A 352 0.35 10.91 -8.89
CA LEU A 352 1.55 10.44 -9.58
C LEU A 352 1.46 10.54 -11.11
N GLY A 353 0.24 10.54 -11.66
CA GLY A 353 -0.02 10.68 -13.10
C GLY A 353 -0.75 9.49 -13.70
N PRO A 354 -1.23 9.60 -14.96
CA PRO A 354 -2.16 8.62 -15.55
C PRO A 354 -1.55 7.23 -15.75
N GLU A 355 -0.24 7.15 -16.05
CA GLU A 355 0.45 5.86 -16.22
C GLU A 355 0.59 5.11 -14.88
N ASP A 356 1.02 5.81 -13.84
CA ASP A 356 1.09 5.26 -12.48
C ASP A 356 -0.30 4.95 -11.94
N GLU A 357 -1.29 5.81 -12.18
CA GLU A 357 -2.68 5.61 -11.79
C GLU A 357 -3.24 4.31 -12.37
N ALA A 358 -3.16 4.12 -13.70
CA ALA A 358 -3.66 2.91 -14.34
C ALA A 358 -3.01 1.64 -13.76
N ARG A 359 -1.68 1.62 -13.64
CA ARG A 359 -0.94 0.49 -13.06
C ARG A 359 -1.34 0.22 -11.61
N LEU A 360 -1.48 1.26 -10.79
CA LEU A 360 -1.82 1.12 -9.37
C LEU A 360 -3.27 0.72 -9.15
N LEU A 361 -4.19 1.12 -10.04
CA LEU A 361 -5.58 0.65 -10.05
C LEU A 361 -5.65 -0.85 -10.37
N ASP A 362 -4.84 -1.33 -11.31
CA ASP A 362 -4.72 -2.76 -11.60
C ASP A 362 -4.20 -3.51 -10.35
N VAL A 363 -3.15 -2.99 -9.70
CA VAL A 363 -2.65 -3.55 -8.42
C VAL A 363 -3.73 -3.57 -7.35
N TRP A 364 -4.53 -2.51 -7.22
CA TRP A 364 -5.60 -2.43 -6.23
C TRP A 364 -6.69 -3.47 -6.47
N ALA A 365 -7.02 -3.75 -7.73
CA ALA A 365 -7.99 -4.76 -8.12
C ALA A 365 -7.51 -6.21 -7.86
N THR A 366 -6.22 -6.44 -7.63
CA THR A 366 -5.70 -7.78 -7.31
C THR A 366 -6.13 -8.29 -5.93
N GLY A 367 -6.03 -9.60 -5.71
CA GLY A 367 -6.22 -10.23 -4.40
C GLY A 367 -5.05 -10.06 -3.41
N ARG A 368 -4.07 -9.19 -3.69
CA ARG A 368 -2.88 -9.01 -2.85
C ARG A 368 -3.23 -8.48 -1.45
N PRO A 369 -2.42 -8.81 -0.43
CA PRO A 369 -2.49 -8.17 0.88
C PRO A 369 -2.44 -6.64 0.77
N VAL A 370 -3.17 -5.96 1.64
CA VAL A 370 -3.22 -4.49 1.68
C VAL A 370 -1.83 -3.87 1.84
N GLN A 371 -0.95 -4.48 2.63
CA GLN A 371 0.42 -4.04 2.86
C GLN A 371 1.24 -4.03 1.56
N ASP A 372 1.05 -5.04 0.71
CA ASP A 372 1.76 -5.16 -0.56
C ASP A 372 1.28 -4.09 -1.54
N LYS A 373 -0.05 -3.86 -1.59
CA LYS A 373 -0.63 -2.78 -2.38
C LYS A 373 -0.05 -1.42 -1.96
N ILE A 374 -0.04 -1.11 -0.66
CA ILE A 374 0.56 0.13 -0.14
C ILE A 374 2.06 0.20 -0.48
N GLY A 375 2.77 -0.93 -0.41
CA GLY A 375 4.16 -1.05 -0.83
C GLY A 375 4.38 -0.66 -2.30
N GLU A 376 3.52 -1.13 -3.21
CA GLU A 376 3.55 -0.76 -4.63
C GLU A 376 3.28 0.72 -4.86
N LEU A 377 2.34 1.31 -4.12
CA LEU A 377 2.08 2.75 -4.16
C LEU A 377 3.32 3.54 -3.74
N PHE A 378 3.95 3.14 -2.65
CA PHE A 378 5.17 3.77 -2.11
C PHE A 378 6.37 3.58 -3.04
N ALA A 379 6.51 2.40 -3.65
CA ALA A 379 7.51 2.14 -4.67
C ALA A 379 7.28 3.02 -5.92
N ALA A 380 6.03 3.20 -6.34
CA ALA A 380 5.67 4.09 -7.44
C ALA A 380 6.14 5.53 -7.13
N MET A 381 5.89 6.03 -5.92
CA MET A 381 6.30 7.39 -5.53
C MET A 381 7.82 7.59 -5.72
N GLY A 382 8.65 6.59 -5.37
CA GLY A 382 10.10 6.69 -5.49
C GLY A 382 10.64 7.86 -4.66
N ASP A 383 11.42 8.75 -5.27
CA ASP A 383 11.93 9.97 -4.60
C ASP A 383 11.01 11.19 -4.76
N ARG A 384 9.83 11.04 -5.40
CA ARG A 384 8.88 12.13 -5.59
C ARG A 384 8.25 12.53 -4.26
N LEU A 385 8.29 13.82 -3.95
CA LEU A 385 7.60 14.36 -2.78
C LEU A 385 6.09 14.45 -3.06
N VAL A 386 5.31 13.62 -2.40
CA VAL A 386 3.85 13.75 -2.33
C VAL A 386 3.48 14.25 -0.93
N VAL A 387 2.68 15.30 -0.83
CA VAL A 387 2.16 15.79 0.46
C VAL A 387 0.67 15.53 0.53
N LEU A 388 0.24 14.84 1.59
CA LEU A 388 -1.14 14.45 1.81
C LEU A 388 -1.68 15.15 3.06
N LEU A 389 -2.67 16.02 2.86
CA LEU A 389 -3.44 16.66 3.93
C LEU A 389 -4.61 15.76 4.34
N MET A 390 -4.67 15.41 5.63
CA MET A 390 -5.79 14.73 6.27
C MET A 390 -6.44 15.67 7.29
N ASP A 391 -7.57 16.27 6.91
CA ASP A 391 -8.25 17.28 7.71
C ASP A 391 -9.41 16.69 8.53
N ASN A 392 -9.53 17.16 9.78
CA ASN A 392 -10.51 16.72 10.79
C ASN A 392 -10.41 15.22 11.12
N LEU A 393 -9.18 14.72 11.30
CA LEU A 393 -8.97 13.30 11.56
C LEU A 393 -9.62 12.82 12.87
N GLU A 394 -9.95 13.72 13.80
CA GLU A 394 -10.65 13.40 15.05
C GLU A 394 -11.97 12.64 14.83
N ASP A 395 -12.64 12.80 13.69
CA ASP A 395 -13.88 12.05 13.40
C ASP A 395 -13.62 10.54 13.15
N ARG A 396 -12.34 10.13 13.07
CA ARG A 396 -11.86 8.74 12.94
C ARG A 396 -11.05 8.25 14.14
N LEU A 397 -10.97 9.07 15.19
CA LEU A 397 -10.23 8.76 16.39
C LEU A 397 -11.21 8.47 17.54
N GLN A 398 -10.82 7.55 18.40
CA GLN A 398 -11.44 7.38 19.71
C GLN A 398 -11.08 8.56 20.62
N ASP A 399 -11.80 8.72 21.72
CA ASP A 399 -11.57 9.80 22.71
C ASP A 399 -10.14 9.83 23.27
N ASP A 400 -9.43 8.69 23.22
CA ASP A 400 -8.06 8.56 23.70
C ASP A 400 -7.01 8.92 22.63
N GLY A 401 -7.42 9.23 21.40
CA GLY A 401 -6.56 9.60 20.28
C GLY A 401 -6.03 8.42 19.46
N THR A 402 -6.50 7.18 19.70
CA THR A 402 -6.23 6.03 18.84
C THR A 402 -7.20 5.97 17.66
N LEU A 403 -6.82 5.30 16.57
CA LEU A 403 -7.73 5.05 15.45
C LEU A 403 -8.82 4.06 15.86
N ASP A 404 -10.03 4.25 15.34
CA ASP A 404 -11.14 3.32 15.57
C ASP A 404 -10.76 1.88 15.17
N GLU A 405 -11.11 0.90 16.00
CA GLU A 405 -10.80 -0.53 15.78
C GLU A 405 -11.51 -1.07 14.53
N THR A 406 -12.63 -0.45 14.12
CA THR A 406 -13.34 -0.80 12.88
C THR A 406 -12.64 -0.28 11.61
N ASP A 407 -11.66 0.63 11.73
CA ASP A 407 -10.92 1.25 10.63
C ASP A 407 -9.50 0.64 10.49
N GLY A 408 -9.41 -0.68 10.67
CA GLY A 408 -8.14 -1.42 10.69
C GLY A 408 -7.27 -1.23 9.43
N GLU A 409 -7.86 -0.88 8.30
CA GLU A 409 -7.14 -0.57 7.05
C GLU A 409 -6.32 0.72 7.14
N LEU A 410 -6.88 1.78 7.72
CA LEU A 410 -6.18 3.05 7.84
C LEU A 410 -5.01 2.92 8.82
N ALA A 411 -5.18 2.10 9.88
CA ALA A 411 -4.10 1.74 10.77
C ALA A 411 -2.95 1.01 10.05
N VAL A 412 -3.26 0.10 9.11
CA VAL A 412 -2.24 -0.55 8.26
C VAL A 412 -1.49 0.47 7.40
N PHE A 413 -2.18 1.45 6.83
CA PHE A 413 -1.51 2.54 6.10
C PHE A 413 -0.51 3.29 6.96
N PHE A 414 -0.89 3.69 8.18
CA PHE A 414 0.02 4.36 9.10
C PHE A 414 1.21 3.47 9.48
N ASP A 415 1.01 2.18 9.75
CA ASP A 415 2.11 1.26 10.04
C ASP A 415 3.09 1.14 8.86
N CYS A 416 2.59 1.01 7.63
CA CYS A 416 3.39 1.01 6.41
C CYS A 416 4.15 2.34 6.23
N LEU A 417 3.49 3.48 6.47
CA LEU A 417 4.06 4.83 6.30
C LEU A 417 5.35 5.04 7.11
N PHE A 418 5.42 4.50 8.32
CA PHE A 418 6.56 4.69 9.21
C PHE A 418 7.68 3.64 9.00
N ARG A 419 7.44 2.61 8.21
CA ARG A 419 8.40 1.52 7.93
C ARG A 419 9.02 1.61 6.54
N ALA A 420 8.37 2.29 5.60
CA ALA A 420 8.83 2.40 4.22
C ALA A 420 9.81 3.57 4.00
N ARG A 421 10.68 3.40 2.99
CA ARG A 421 11.73 4.38 2.63
C ARG A 421 11.17 5.58 1.87
N SER A 422 10.23 5.32 0.96
CA SER A 422 9.58 6.30 0.10
C SER A 422 8.10 6.37 0.47
N THR A 423 7.66 7.49 1.04
CA THR A 423 6.29 7.63 1.55
C THR A 423 5.79 9.05 1.32
N PRO A 424 4.46 9.26 1.28
CA PRO A 424 3.92 10.61 1.29
C PRO A 424 4.24 11.27 2.64
N ARG A 425 4.39 12.60 2.65
CA ARG A 425 4.45 13.39 3.89
C ARG A 425 3.03 13.78 4.29
N LEU A 426 2.64 13.40 5.50
CA LEU A 426 1.32 13.70 6.04
C LEU A 426 1.31 15.06 6.74
N LEU A 427 0.30 15.87 6.42
CA LEU A 427 -0.12 17.01 7.22
C LEU A 427 -1.51 16.68 7.77
N VAL A 428 -1.63 16.54 9.08
CA VAL A 428 -2.88 16.13 9.74
C VAL A 428 -3.41 17.30 10.54
N THR A 429 -4.72 17.54 10.51
CA THR A 429 -5.38 18.42 11.49
C THR A 429 -6.28 17.59 12.40
N SER A 430 -6.21 17.84 13.70
CA SER A 430 -7.04 17.15 14.68
C SER A 430 -7.35 18.01 15.90
N GLN A 431 -8.49 17.76 16.56
CA GLN A 431 -8.77 18.33 17.89
C GLN A 431 -8.02 17.62 19.01
N ILE A 432 -7.76 16.32 18.84
CA ILE A 432 -7.07 15.48 19.82
C ILE A 432 -5.75 14.96 19.22
N PRO A 433 -4.67 14.89 20.01
CA PRO A 433 -3.39 14.37 19.51
C PRO A 433 -3.53 12.90 19.11
N LEU A 434 -2.99 12.55 17.93
CA LEU A 434 -2.94 11.18 17.46
C LEU A 434 -1.95 10.37 18.31
N ARG A 435 -2.42 9.32 18.98
CA ARG A 435 -1.58 8.45 19.80
C ARG A 435 -0.86 7.42 18.94
N LEU A 436 0.42 7.68 18.68
CA LEU A 436 1.32 6.72 18.05
C LEU A 436 2.07 5.86 19.06
N ALA A 437 2.39 4.63 18.64
CA ALA A 437 3.33 3.75 19.33
C ALA A 437 4.67 4.47 19.56
N PRO A 438 5.36 4.24 20.71
CA PRO A 438 6.56 4.99 21.10
C PRO A 438 7.66 5.03 20.03
N GLU A 439 7.82 3.96 19.26
CA GLU A 439 8.85 3.78 18.24
C GLU A 439 8.59 4.64 17.00
N LEU A 440 7.33 5.03 16.76
CA LEU A 440 6.88 5.79 15.60
C LEU A 440 6.90 7.30 15.85
N ARG A 441 6.86 7.72 17.13
CA ARG A 441 6.85 9.15 17.53
C ARG A 441 8.02 9.94 16.97
N ARG A 442 9.17 9.31 16.74
CA ARG A 442 10.35 9.97 16.15
C ARG A 442 10.17 10.44 14.71
N PHE A 443 9.17 9.90 14.00
CA PHE A 443 8.85 10.25 12.62
C PHE A 443 7.64 11.19 12.52
N ALA A 444 7.05 11.55 13.65
CA ALA A 444 5.90 12.44 13.74
C ALA A 444 6.26 13.68 14.54
N ALA A 445 5.72 14.83 14.14
CA ALA A 445 5.84 16.07 14.86
C ALA A 445 4.46 16.63 15.16
N GLU A 446 4.33 17.35 16.26
CA GLU A 446 3.10 18.02 16.66
C GLU A 446 3.31 19.53 16.70
N VAL A 447 2.32 20.27 16.19
CA VAL A 447 2.25 21.73 16.25
C VAL A 447 0.94 22.09 16.93
N GLU A 448 1.03 22.42 18.22
CA GLU A 448 -0.14 22.82 19.00
C GLU A 448 -0.48 24.29 18.75
N LEU A 449 -1.74 24.54 18.39
CA LEU A 449 -2.32 25.88 18.29
C LEU A 449 -3.13 26.17 19.56
N SER A 450 -2.41 26.53 20.63
CA SER A 450 -2.97 26.87 21.94
C SER A 450 -3.53 28.30 22.00
N ASP A 451 -2.89 29.24 21.29
CA ASP A 451 -3.23 30.67 21.32
C ASP A 451 -3.99 31.13 20.08
N GLY A 452 -4.86 32.13 20.26
CA GLY A 452 -5.53 32.83 19.18
C GLY A 452 -4.56 33.65 18.33
N LEU A 453 -5.09 34.38 17.35
CA LEU A 453 -4.27 35.29 16.55
C LEU A 453 -3.62 36.36 17.43
N PRO A 454 -2.37 36.74 17.13
CA PRO A 454 -1.73 37.87 17.78
C PRO A 454 -2.58 39.15 17.70
N PRO A 455 -2.45 40.08 18.66
CA PRO A 455 -3.17 41.36 18.68
C PRO A 455 -3.25 42.09 17.34
N GLY A 456 -2.12 42.28 16.65
CA GLY A 456 -2.08 42.99 15.37
C GLY A 456 -2.79 42.26 14.24
N GLU A 457 -2.67 40.93 14.20
CA GLU A 457 -3.37 40.08 13.23
C GLU A 457 -4.87 40.02 13.50
N SER A 458 -5.28 40.00 14.76
CA SER A 458 -6.70 40.03 15.16
C SER A 458 -7.37 41.34 14.72
N VAL A 459 -6.73 42.48 14.96
CA VAL A 459 -7.21 43.80 14.50
C VAL A 459 -7.27 43.85 12.98
N ALA A 460 -6.25 43.32 12.30
CA ALA A 460 -6.23 43.25 10.85
C ALA A 460 -7.35 42.34 10.30
N LEU A 461 -7.65 41.22 10.96
CA LEU A 461 -8.75 40.33 10.57
C LEU A 461 -10.10 41.03 10.73
N LEU A 462 -10.35 41.69 11.87
CA LEU A 462 -11.59 42.43 12.10
C LEU A 462 -11.84 43.49 11.02
N ARG A 463 -10.80 44.25 10.63
CA ARG A 463 -10.90 45.22 9.53
C ARG A 463 -11.18 44.57 8.19
N GLU A 464 -10.60 43.41 7.95
CA GLU A 464 -10.78 42.70 6.67
C GLU A 464 -12.17 42.03 6.57
N LEU A 465 -12.75 41.65 7.72
CA LEU A 465 -14.11 41.11 7.78
C LEU A 465 -15.18 42.16 7.39
N ASP A 466 -14.87 43.45 7.51
CA ASP A 466 -15.69 44.61 7.12
C ASP A 466 -15.04 45.42 5.99
N GLN A 467 -14.55 44.74 4.95
CA GLN A 467 -13.87 45.37 3.81
C GLN A 467 -14.73 46.44 3.09
N ASP A 468 -16.06 46.28 3.08
CA ASP A 468 -16.98 47.25 2.48
C ASP A 468 -17.32 48.43 3.40
N GLY A 469 -16.87 48.37 4.67
CA GLY A 469 -17.07 49.40 5.69
C GLY A 469 -18.53 49.54 6.13
N SER A 470 -19.40 48.59 5.79
CA SER A 470 -20.84 48.65 6.07
C SER A 470 -21.17 48.51 7.55
N LEU A 471 -20.29 47.88 8.32
CA LEU A 471 -20.48 47.62 9.76
C LEU A 471 -19.75 48.63 10.65
N GLY A 472 -19.04 49.59 10.06
CA GLY A 472 -18.40 50.67 10.81
C GLY A 472 -17.08 50.26 11.50
N VAL A 473 -16.55 49.07 11.23
CA VAL A 473 -15.35 48.52 11.88
C VAL A 473 -14.10 49.28 11.45
N ALA A 474 -14.06 49.74 10.20
CA ALA A 474 -12.96 50.54 9.66
C ALA A 474 -12.74 51.88 10.41
N GLN A 475 -13.80 52.44 11.01
CA GLN A 475 -13.79 53.71 11.72
C GLN A 475 -13.42 53.57 13.21
N LEU A 476 -13.32 52.33 13.73
CA LEU A 476 -12.93 52.06 15.11
C LEU A 476 -11.41 52.22 15.30
N SER A 477 -11.01 52.67 16.49
CA SER A 477 -9.60 52.79 16.85
C SER A 477 -8.95 51.41 17.05
N ASP A 478 -7.62 51.33 16.87
CA ASP A 478 -6.85 50.12 17.16
C ASP A 478 -7.09 49.63 18.60
N GLU A 479 -7.29 50.56 19.56
CA GLU A 479 -7.56 50.22 20.95
C GLU A 479 -8.91 49.53 21.12
N GLN A 480 -9.96 50.00 20.43
CA GLN A 480 -11.29 49.39 20.49
C GLN A 480 -11.29 47.99 19.87
N LEU A 481 -10.66 47.84 18.71
CA LEU A 481 -10.53 46.55 18.02
C LEU A 481 -9.66 45.57 18.84
N LEU A 482 -8.61 46.08 19.48
CA LEU A 482 -7.76 45.29 20.37
C LEU A 482 -8.51 44.80 21.60
N ARG A 483 -9.34 45.65 22.23
CA ARG A 483 -10.20 45.22 23.36
C ARG A 483 -11.14 44.10 22.93
N ALA A 484 -11.78 44.22 21.77
CA ALA A 484 -12.63 43.17 21.22
C ALA A 484 -11.85 41.86 21.00
N ALA A 485 -10.66 41.95 20.38
CA ALA A 485 -9.79 40.81 20.14
C ALA A 485 -9.33 40.10 21.42
N VAL A 486 -8.89 40.87 22.42
CA VAL A 486 -8.50 40.34 23.74
C VAL A 486 -9.69 39.67 24.43
N HIS A 487 -10.88 40.24 24.30
CA HIS A 487 -12.10 39.70 24.92
C HIS A 487 -12.46 38.30 24.42
N VAL A 488 -12.21 38.02 23.13
CA VAL A 488 -12.42 36.69 22.54
C VAL A 488 -11.13 35.88 22.39
N HIS A 489 -10.07 36.27 23.11
CA HIS A 489 -8.76 35.61 23.11
C HIS A 489 -8.12 35.45 21.72
N GLY A 490 -8.44 36.34 20.77
CA GLY A 490 -7.92 36.32 19.40
C GLY A 490 -8.36 35.10 18.58
N VAL A 491 -9.33 34.30 19.04
CA VAL A 491 -9.76 33.08 18.33
C VAL A 491 -10.38 33.48 16.98
N PRO A 492 -9.85 33.03 15.82
CA PRO A 492 -10.31 33.46 14.50
C PRO A 492 -11.83 33.32 14.33
N ARG A 493 -12.38 32.15 14.70
CA ARG A 493 -13.83 31.92 14.57
C ARG A 493 -14.66 32.84 15.46
N ALA A 494 -14.18 33.20 16.67
CA ALA A 494 -14.90 34.13 17.52
C ALA A 494 -14.90 35.56 16.94
N LEU A 495 -13.81 35.98 16.31
CA LEU A 495 -13.73 37.27 15.62
C LEU A 495 -14.70 37.33 14.43
N GLU A 496 -14.81 36.26 13.66
CA GLU A 496 -15.80 36.12 12.58
C GLU A 496 -17.24 36.21 13.11
N LEU A 497 -17.54 35.50 14.21
CA LEU A 497 -18.87 35.50 14.83
C LEU A 497 -19.25 36.87 15.40
N LEU A 498 -18.29 37.62 15.96
CA LEU A 498 -18.53 39.00 16.42
C LEU A 498 -18.97 39.91 15.27
N VAL A 499 -18.25 39.87 14.14
CA VAL A 499 -18.61 40.68 12.97
C VAL A 499 -19.92 40.18 12.34
N GLY A 500 -20.13 38.87 12.31
CA GLY A 500 -21.39 38.26 11.88
C GLY A 500 -22.59 38.71 12.72
N ALA A 501 -22.43 38.84 14.04
CA ALA A 501 -23.47 39.33 14.94
C ALA A 501 -23.80 40.83 14.73
N MET A 502 -22.81 41.64 14.37
CA MET A 502 -23.06 43.04 13.96
C MET A 502 -23.87 43.13 12.65
N ALA A 503 -23.70 42.14 11.76
CA ALA A 503 -24.38 42.08 10.47
C ALA A 503 -25.80 41.47 10.53
N ASP A 504 -26.16 40.80 11.63
CA ASP A 504 -27.42 40.06 11.83
C ASP A 504 -28.64 40.99 11.87
N ASP A 505 -28.56 42.11 12.61
CA ASP A 505 -29.66 43.08 12.72
C ASP A 505 -29.38 44.37 11.94
N THR A 506 -29.77 44.35 10.66
CA THR A 506 -29.65 45.50 9.75
C THR A 506 -30.53 46.70 10.13
N LEU A 507 -31.48 46.55 11.06
CA LEU A 507 -32.35 47.64 11.52
C LEU A 507 -31.86 48.24 12.85
N ALA A 508 -31.38 47.41 13.77
CA ALA A 508 -30.81 47.87 15.04
C ALA A 508 -29.37 48.37 14.92
N LEU A 509 -28.60 47.87 13.93
CA LEU A 509 -27.21 48.24 13.66
C LEU A 509 -26.34 48.26 14.93
N PRO A 510 -26.28 47.15 15.68
CA PRO A 510 -25.60 47.14 16.97
C PRO A 510 -24.10 47.42 16.79
N THR A 511 -23.56 48.24 17.70
CA THR A 511 -22.13 48.54 17.73
C THR A 511 -21.33 47.34 18.24
N LEU A 512 -20.04 47.27 17.88
CA LEU A 512 -19.13 46.23 18.41
C LEU A 512 -19.13 46.19 19.95
N GLN A 513 -19.30 47.33 20.61
CA GLN A 513 -19.36 47.43 22.06
C GLN A 513 -20.64 46.81 22.64
N GLU A 514 -21.80 47.09 22.04
CA GLU A 514 -23.09 46.51 22.46
C GLU A 514 -23.12 45.00 22.26
N VAL A 515 -22.56 44.53 21.14
CA VAL A 515 -22.30 43.12 20.86
C VAL A 515 -21.46 42.54 22.02
N LEU A 516 -20.26 43.06 22.28
CA LEU A 516 -19.37 42.56 23.35
C LEU A 516 -20.01 42.54 24.75
N GLU A 517 -20.79 43.57 25.12
CA GLU A 517 -21.41 43.67 26.45
C GLU A 517 -22.43 42.54 26.70
N ASP A 518 -23.21 42.17 25.69
CA ASP A 518 -24.19 41.07 25.74
C ASP A 518 -23.53 39.68 25.93
N PHE A 519 -22.25 39.52 25.55
CA PHE A 519 -21.53 38.24 25.52
C PHE A 519 -20.70 37.90 26.77
N THR A 520 -20.51 38.83 27.71
CA THR A 520 -19.54 38.77 28.83
C THR A 520 -19.76 37.69 29.91
N LEU A 521 -20.77 36.82 29.82
CA LEU A 521 -21.21 35.94 30.93
C LEU A 521 -20.90 34.43 30.75
N ARG A 522 -20.17 33.99 29.72
CA ARG A 522 -20.08 32.55 29.35
C ARG A 522 -18.67 31.95 29.45
N GLY A 523 -18.60 30.64 29.75
CA GLY A 523 -17.33 29.90 29.96
C GLY A 523 -16.63 29.37 28.68
N ASP A 524 -17.37 29.15 27.58
CA ASP A 524 -16.81 28.88 26.25
C ASP A 524 -17.36 29.92 25.27
N VAL A 525 -16.48 30.85 24.87
CA VAL A 525 -16.83 32.01 24.05
C VAL A 525 -17.25 31.60 22.63
N VAL A 526 -16.57 30.63 22.01
CA VAL A 526 -16.81 30.27 20.60
C VAL A 526 -18.12 29.49 20.46
N ALA A 527 -18.31 28.45 21.28
CA ALA A 527 -19.54 27.67 21.27
C ALA A 527 -20.74 28.51 21.73
N GLY A 528 -20.53 29.39 22.71
CA GLY A 528 -21.54 30.33 23.17
C GLY A 528 -21.99 31.31 22.07
N LEU A 529 -21.06 31.89 21.30
CA LEU A 529 -21.36 32.80 20.20
C LEU A 529 -22.13 32.10 19.07
N ALA A 530 -21.69 30.91 18.66
CA ALA A 530 -22.36 30.14 17.61
C ALA A 530 -23.78 29.71 18.02
N GLN A 531 -23.97 29.33 19.29
CA GLN A 531 -25.28 28.98 19.84
C GLN A 531 -26.25 30.16 19.86
N ASP A 532 -25.75 31.35 20.17
CA ASP A 532 -26.54 32.58 20.20
C ASP A 532 -27.01 32.96 18.79
N GLN A 533 -26.08 32.96 17.84
CA GLN A 533 -26.38 33.26 16.44
C GLN A 533 -27.39 32.26 15.85
N TYR A 534 -27.23 30.96 16.13
CA TYR A 534 -28.21 29.95 15.73
C TYR A 534 -29.61 30.20 16.33
N GLN A 535 -29.69 30.68 17.58
CA GLN A 535 -30.97 30.98 18.24
C GLN A 535 -31.66 32.23 17.67
N ARG A 536 -30.88 33.23 17.25
CA ARG A 536 -31.38 34.48 16.64
C ARG A 536 -32.00 34.27 15.26
N LEU A 537 -31.53 33.27 14.50
CA LEU A 537 -32.09 32.95 13.18
C LEU A 537 -33.61 32.74 13.24
N GLY A 538 -34.32 33.25 12.25
CA GLY A 538 -35.74 32.92 12.04
C GLY A 538 -35.95 31.44 11.67
N PRO A 539 -37.21 30.95 11.67
CA PRO A 539 -37.52 29.57 11.30
C PRO A 539 -36.99 29.16 9.91
N GLU A 540 -37.00 30.09 8.95
CA GLU A 540 -36.51 29.84 7.59
C GLU A 540 -34.99 29.71 7.52
N GLY A 541 -34.28 30.62 8.20
CA GLY A 541 -32.83 30.57 8.36
C GLY A 541 -32.35 29.27 9.00
N ARG A 542 -33.02 28.85 10.09
CA ARG A 542 -32.73 27.57 10.75
C ARG A 542 -33.02 26.39 9.84
N GLY A 543 -34.11 26.41 9.08
CA GLY A 543 -34.47 25.34 8.15
C GLY A 543 -33.39 25.11 7.09
N VAL A 544 -32.94 26.17 6.42
CA VAL A 544 -31.87 26.09 5.41
C VAL A 544 -30.54 25.67 6.04
N LEU A 545 -30.20 26.21 7.20
CA LEU A 545 -28.98 25.85 7.91
C LEU A 545 -29.00 24.37 8.35
N ASN A 546 -30.13 23.87 8.81
CA ASN A 546 -30.33 22.46 9.15
C ASN A 546 -30.14 21.54 7.94
N VAL A 547 -30.62 21.91 6.74
CA VAL A 547 -30.36 21.16 5.50
C VAL A 547 -28.86 21.06 5.22
N LEU A 548 -28.15 22.19 5.31
CA LEU A 548 -26.69 22.23 5.12
C LEU A 548 -25.94 21.43 6.19
N ALA A 549 -26.43 21.46 7.43
CA ALA A 549 -25.89 20.69 8.55
C ALA A 549 -26.10 19.18 8.39
N VAL A 550 -27.16 18.71 7.71
CA VAL A 550 -27.34 17.29 7.36
C VAL A 550 -26.40 16.88 6.23
N LEU A 551 -26.27 17.70 5.19
CA LEU A 551 -25.42 17.40 4.04
C LEU A 551 -23.94 17.29 4.42
N ARG A 552 -23.48 18.10 5.40
CA ARG A 552 -22.12 18.10 5.99
C ARG A 552 -20.94 18.26 5.01
N THR A 553 -21.20 18.36 3.72
CA THR A 553 -20.23 18.53 2.64
C THR A 553 -20.56 19.78 1.84
N PRO A 554 -19.59 20.35 1.10
CA PRO A 554 -19.88 21.38 0.10
C PRO A 554 -20.93 20.91 -0.91
N VAL A 555 -21.94 21.75 -1.14
CA VAL A 555 -23.06 21.42 -2.04
C VAL A 555 -23.41 22.59 -2.96
N PRO A 556 -23.87 22.32 -4.20
CA PRO A 556 -24.39 23.37 -5.06
C PRO A 556 -25.67 23.94 -4.46
N ARG A 557 -25.96 25.21 -4.75
CA ARG A 557 -27.22 25.87 -4.36
C ARG A 557 -28.45 25.04 -4.74
N GLU A 558 -28.43 24.40 -5.91
CA GLU A 558 -29.52 23.57 -6.43
C GLU A 558 -29.88 22.42 -5.47
N ALA A 559 -28.91 21.79 -4.81
CA ALA A 559 -29.17 20.73 -3.85
C ALA A 559 -30.00 21.23 -2.66
N VAL A 560 -29.66 22.42 -2.14
CA VAL A 560 -30.39 23.05 -1.02
C VAL A 560 -31.81 23.41 -1.45
N GLU A 561 -31.96 24.02 -2.63
CA GLU A 561 -33.27 24.40 -3.18
C GLU A 561 -34.15 23.17 -3.43
N TRP A 562 -33.58 22.10 -3.97
CA TRP A 562 -34.27 20.84 -4.22
C TRP A 562 -34.75 20.20 -2.91
N ILE A 563 -33.87 20.08 -1.92
CA ILE A 563 -34.21 19.48 -0.62
C ILE A 563 -35.29 20.32 0.07
N VAL A 564 -35.12 21.64 0.18
CA VAL A 564 -36.13 22.52 0.81
C VAL A 564 -37.46 22.47 0.07
N GLY A 565 -37.45 22.50 -1.27
CA GLY A 565 -38.65 22.40 -2.09
C GLY A 565 -39.40 21.08 -1.90
N SER A 566 -38.69 19.99 -1.64
CA SER A 566 -39.28 18.65 -1.42
C SER A 566 -39.96 18.48 -0.05
N LEU A 567 -39.75 19.39 0.89
CA LEU A 567 -40.28 19.30 2.25
C LEU A 567 -41.74 19.77 2.35
N GLY A 568 -42.29 20.40 1.30
CA GLY A 568 -43.67 20.88 1.28
C GLY A 568 -43.97 21.95 2.33
N THR A 569 -42.94 22.56 2.91
CA THR A 569 -43.00 23.65 3.87
C THR A 569 -43.09 24.99 3.15
N ASP A 570 -43.74 26.00 3.75
CA ASP A 570 -43.79 27.38 3.22
C ASP A 570 -42.40 27.99 2.93
N LEU A 571 -41.33 27.39 3.48
CA LEU A 571 -39.92 27.66 3.19
C LEU A 571 -39.51 27.55 1.71
N GLY A 572 -40.26 26.80 0.89
CA GLY A 572 -39.95 26.58 -0.53
C GLY A 572 -40.60 27.59 -1.48
N THR A 573 -41.61 28.33 -1.02
CA THR A 573 -42.42 29.23 -1.84
C THR A 573 -42.21 30.68 -1.41
N GLY A 574 -41.39 31.43 -2.15
CA GLY A 574 -41.28 32.87 -1.92
C GLY A 574 -42.60 33.60 -2.17
N PRO A 575 -42.77 34.84 -1.64
CA PRO A 575 -43.93 35.65 -1.91
C PRO A 575 -43.93 36.10 -3.39
N GLY A 576 -44.56 35.29 -4.25
CA GLY A 576 -44.74 35.53 -5.68
C GLY A 576 -44.48 34.29 -6.54
N PRO A 577 -45.16 34.14 -7.70
CA PRO A 577 -44.97 32.98 -8.57
C PRO A 577 -43.54 32.94 -9.13
N GLY A 578 -42.79 31.88 -8.79
CA GLY A 578 -41.48 31.55 -9.39
C GLY A 578 -40.21 32.06 -8.66
N ARG A 579 -40.29 32.55 -7.41
CA ARG A 579 -39.10 32.94 -6.62
C ARG A 579 -38.83 31.94 -5.48
N SER A 580 -37.63 31.39 -5.43
CA SER A 580 -37.12 30.54 -4.33
C SER A 580 -36.86 31.40 -3.08
N ALA A 581 -37.49 31.07 -1.95
CA ALA A 581 -37.23 31.72 -0.66
C ALA A 581 -35.86 31.35 -0.05
N VAL A 582 -35.17 30.35 -0.62
CA VAL A 582 -33.86 29.88 -0.16
C VAL A 582 -32.74 30.88 -0.48
N ALA A 583 -32.80 31.58 -1.62
CA ALA A 583 -31.71 32.46 -2.06
C ALA A 583 -31.49 33.70 -1.19
N PRO A 584 -32.55 34.41 -0.74
CA PRO A 584 -32.42 35.46 0.27
C PRO A 584 -31.81 34.92 1.57
N VAL A 585 -32.30 33.79 2.07
CA VAL A 585 -31.80 33.16 3.31
C VAL A 585 -30.31 32.80 3.19
N LEU A 586 -29.88 32.21 2.08
CA LEU A 586 -28.46 31.91 1.84
C LEU A 586 -27.61 33.20 1.81
N SER A 587 -28.14 34.29 1.25
CA SER A 587 -27.45 35.58 1.20
C SER A 587 -27.30 36.19 2.60
N ASP A 588 -28.31 36.04 3.45
CA ASP A 588 -28.26 36.51 4.83
C ASP A 588 -27.30 35.65 5.67
N LEU A 589 -27.32 34.33 5.51
CA LEU A 589 -26.36 33.42 6.16
C LEU A 589 -24.90 33.67 5.74
N LEU A 590 -24.67 34.08 4.49
CA LEU A 590 -23.36 34.52 4.01
C LEU A 590 -22.93 35.83 4.67
N ARG A 591 -23.83 36.81 4.78
CA ARG A 591 -23.59 38.08 5.45
C ARG A 591 -23.26 37.89 6.93
N MET A 592 -23.97 36.98 7.59
CA MET A 592 -23.77 36.54 8.96
C MET A 592 -22.50 35.68 9.17
N ARG A 593 -21.74 35.37 8.10
CA ARG A 593 -20.50 34.56 8.15
C ARG A 593 -20.70 33.13 8.69
N MET A 594 -21.90 32.57 8.51
CA MET A 594 -22.20 31.17 8.81
C MET A 594 -21.84 30.25 7.63
N LEU A 595 -21.94 30.77 6.40
CA LEU A 595 -21.64 30.03 5.18
C LEU A 595 -20.37 30.52 4.49
N SER A 596 -19.72 29.59 3.79
CA SER A 596 -18.67 29.83 2.81
C SER A 596 -19.15 29.55 1.39
N VAL A 597 -18.62 30.27 0.41
CA VAL A 597 -18.85 30.03 -1.03
C VAL A 597 -17.53 29.74 -1.71
N ASP A 598 -17.47 28.65 -2.46
CA ASP A 598 -16.43 28.44 -3.47
C ASP A 598 -16.98 28.82 -4.84
N ARG A 599 -16.41 29.87 -5.43
CA ARG A 599 -16.82 30.38 -6.74
C ARG A 599 -16.38 29.50 -7.92
N ALA A 600 -15.31 28.72 -7.76
CA ALA A 600 -14.80 27.83 -8.81
C ALA A 600 -15.71 26.61 -8.96
N THR A 601 -16.07 25.97 -7.84
CA THR A 601 -16.96 24.81 -7.82
C THR A 601 -18.44 25.18 -7.72
N ARG A 602 -18.76 26.46 -7.46
CA ARG A 602 -20.12 26.98 -7.22
C ARG A 602 -20.85 26.26 -6.09
N THR A 603 -20.11 25.91 -5.05
CA THR A 603 -20.64 25.21 -3.88
C THR A 603 -20.65 26.10 -2.65
N LEU A 604 -21.54 25.75 -1.73
CA LEU A 604 -21.74 26.36 -0.43
C LEU A 604 -21.32 25.34 0.63
N ALA A 605 -20.63 25.76 1.69
CA ALA A 605 -20.46 24.94 2.88
C ALA A 605 -20.81 25.70 4.15
N LEU A 606 -21.30 24.96 5.12
CA LEU A 606 -21.50 25.43 6.48
C LEU A 606 -20.24 25.15 7.29
N HIS A 607 -19.84 26.11 8.13
CA HIS A 607 -18.67 25.91 8.98
C HIS A 607 -18.87 24.65 9.87
N PRO A 608 -17.86 23.77 9.99
CA PRO A 608 -17.94 22.50 10.75
C PRO A 608 -18.59 22.59 12.14
N MET A 609 -18.24 23.63 12.90
CA MET A 609 -18.78 23.85 14.23
C MET A 609 -20.27 24.19 14.21
N ASP A 610 -20.71 24.99 13.24
CA ASP A 610 -22.11 25.39 13.11
C ASP A 610 -22.95 24.23 12.57
N ALA A 611 -22.36 23.39 11.71
CA ALA A 611 -22.98 22.14 11.26
C ALA A 611 -23.20 21.18 12.42
N ASP A 612 -22.18 20.94 13.26
CA ASP A 612 -22.30 20.06 14.42
C ASP A 612 -23.30 20.60 15.45
N LEU A 613 -23.29 21.92 15.70
CA LEU A 613 -24.22 22.61 16.59
C LEU A 613 -25.66 22.48 16.11
N ALA A 614 -25.92 22.84 14.85
CA ALA A 614 -27.25 22.76 14.26
C ALA A 614 -27.75 21.32 14.21
N TYR A 615 -26.90 20.37 13.83
CA TYR A 615 -27.22 18.95 13.84
C TYR A 615 -27.54 18.43 15.23
N GLY A 616 -26.80 18.85 16.25
CA GLY A 616 -27.08 18.55 17.64
C GLY A 616 -28.40 19.14 18.15
N ALA A 617 -28.72 20.38 17.74
CA ALA A 617 -29.91 21.11 18.17
C ALA A 617 -31.20 20.67 17.45
N MET A 618 -31.11 20.05 16.27
CA MET A 618 -32.27 19.58 15.52
C MET A 618 -33.09 18.53 16.30
N PRO A 619 -34.43 18.61 16.31
CA PRO A 619 -35.25 17.52 16.82
C PRO A 619 -35.04 16.25 15.98
N ARG A 620 -35.19 15.07 16.59
CA ARG A 620 -35.05 13.79 15.86
C ARG A 620 -36.12 13.62 14.79
N GLU A 621 -37.35 14.01 15.12
CA GLU A 621 -38.56 13.84 14.29
C GLU A 621 -39.12 15.21 13.83
N GLY A 622 -40.04 15.17 12.86
CA GLY A 622 -40.70 16.36 12.28
C GLY A 622 -40.23 16.68 10.86
N ALA A 623 -40.93 17.59 10.17
CA ALA A 623 -40.64 17.92 8.77
C ALA A 623 -39.20 18.45 8.56
N LEU A 624 -38.70 19.24 9.51
CA LEU A 624 -37.31 19.73 9.57
C LEU A 624 -36.47 18.99 10.63
N GLY A 625 -36.95 17.84 11.09
CA GLY A 625 -36.22 16.98 12.01
C GLY A 625 -35.12 16.20 11.28
N ARG A 626 -34.15 15.69 12.05
CA ARG A 626 -32.96 15.00 11.51
C ARG A 626 -33.35 13.87 10.55
N ARG A 627 -34.24 12.96 10.95
CA ARG A 627 -34.62 11.81 10.10
C ARG A 627 -35.21 12.22 8.76
N SER A 628 -36.11 13.21 8.74
CA SER A 628 -36.74 13.68 7.51
C SER A 628 -35.73 14.34 6.57
N LEU A 629 -34.81 15.14 7.11
CA LEU A 629 -33.77 15.79 6.32
C LEU A 629 -32.72 14.80 5.82
N GLU A 630 -32.33 13.80 6.61
CA GLU A 630 -31.44 12.71 6.20
C GLU A 630 -32.06 11.92 5.04
N ARG A 631 -33.36 11.59 5.09
CA ARG A 631 -34.09 10.97 3.98
C ARG A 631 -34.06 11.82 2.72
N ARG A 632 -34.31 13.13 2.83
CA ARG A 632 -34.27 14.03 1.67
C ARG A 632 -32.87 14.18 1.09
N ALA A 633 -31.84 14.18 1.93
CA ALA A 633 -30.46 14.15 1.45
C ALA A 633 -30.16 12.85 0.70
N ALA A 634 -30.62 11.70 1.21
CA ALA A 634 -30.52 10.41 0.52
C ALA A 634 -31.23 10.46 -0.85
N ASP A 635 -32.48 10.95 -0.90
CA ASP A 635 -33.25 11.09 -2.15
C ASP A 635 -32.53 12.00 -3.18
N TRP A 636 -31.89 13.08 -2.71
CA TRP A 636 -31.09 13.96 -3.57
C TRP A 636 -29.90 13.22 -4.17
N TYR A 637 -29.13 12.49 -3.36
CA TYR A 637 -27.98 11.72 -3.85
C TYR A 637 -28.39 10.63 -4.83
N ALA A 638 -29.51 9.95 -4.58
CA ALA A 638 -30.10 9.00 -5.52
C ALA A 638 -30.42 9.67 -6.88
N SER A 639 -30.91 10.92 -6.86
CA SER A 639 -31.31 11.64 -8.08
C SER A 639 -30.14 12.07 -8.98
N ILE A 640 -28.94 12.24 -8.41
CA ILE A 640 -27.72 12.62 -9.14
C ILE A 640 -26.78 11.42 -9.40
N ALA A 641 -27.15 10.23 -8.93
CA ALA A 641 -26.33 9.04 -9.05
C ALA A 641 -26.27 8.57 -10.51
N PRO A 642 -25.06 8.38 -11.09
CA PRO A 642 -24.94 7.90 -12.46
C PRO A 642 -25.39 6.42 -12.55
N PRO A 643 -26.00 6.01 -13.66
CA PRO A 643 -26.40 4.62 -13.85
C PRO A 643 -25.17 3.71 -13.99
N ARG A 644 -25.32 2.43 -13.67
CA ARG A 644 -24.23 1.43 -13.64
C ARG A 644 -23.31 1.40 -14.88
N PRO A 645 -23.78 1.56 -16.14
CA PRO A 645 -22.91 1.58 -17.31
C PRO A 645 -21.88 2.73 -17.32
N ASP A 646 -22.13 3.79 -16.56
CA ASP A 646 -21.28 4.98 -16.52
C ASP A 646 -20.21 4.91 -15.42
N TRP A 647 -20.22 3.87 -14.57
CA TRP A 647 -19.25 3.70 -13.49
C TRP A 647 -17.87 3.34 -14.04
N ARG A 648 -16.89 4.23 -13.80
CA ARG A 648 -15.49 4.04 -14.18
C ARG A 648 -14.53 4.08 -13.00
N GLY A 649 -14.92 4.72 -11.91
CA GLY A 649 -14.11 4.81 -10.71
C GLY A 649 -14.91 5.10 -9.46
N LEU A 650 -14.18 5.25 -8.35
CA LEU A 650 -14.78 5.43 -7.02
C LEU A 650 -15.72 6.65 -6.95
N ASP A 651 -15.41 7.73 -7.67
CA ASP A 651 -16.20 8.96 -7.68
C ASP A 651 -17.62 8.75 -8.26
N ASP A 652 -17.78 7.82 -9.21
CA ASP A 652 -19.08 7.55 -9.84
C ASP A 652 -20.04 6.82 -8.90
N ILE A 653 -19.50 6.06 -7.94
CA ILE A 653 -20.30 5.39 -6.91
C ILE A 653 -20.46 6.21 -5.62
N GLN A 654 -19.80 7.37 -5.50
CA GLN A 654 -19.91 8.22 -4.31
C GLN A 654 -21.34 8.66 -3.99
N PRO A 655 -22.21 9.03 -4.96
CA PRO A 655 -23.60 9.35 -4.66
C PRO A 655 -24.33 8.20 -3.96
N TYR A 656 -24.13 6.95 -4.40
CA TYR A 656 -24.72 5.77 -3.74
C TYR A 656 -24.17 5.54 -2.32
N ARG A 657 -22.87 5.77 -2.09
CA ARG A 657 -22.28 5.68 -0.74
C ARG A 657 -22.86 6.74 0.20
N ARG A 658 -23.04 7.97 -0.29
CA ARG A 658 -23.66 9.06 0.48
C ARG A 658 -25.14 8.77 0.73
N GLU A 659 -25.86 8.26 -0.26
CA GLU A 659 -27.23 7.78 -0.08
C GLU A 659 -27.31 6.74 1.04
N PHE A 660 -26.46 5.71 1.00
CA PHE A 660 -26.35 4.70 2.04
C PHE A 660 -26.15 5.32 3.43
N ASP A 661 -25.15 6.20 3.59
CA ASP A 661 -24.85 6.84 4.89
C ASP A 661 -26.04 7.64 5.43
N HIS A 662 -26.74 8.37 4.56
CA HIS A 662 -27.93 9.14 4.93
C HIS A 662 -29.12 8.23 5.30
N ARG A 663 -29.34 7.12 4.58
CA ARG A 663 -30.38 6.13 4.93
C ARG A 663 -30.10 5.50 6.30
N VAL A 664 -28.85 5.14 6.58
CA VAL A 664 -28.43 4.61 7.89
C VAL A 664 -28.70 5.63 9.00
N ARG A 665 -28.34 6.91 8.81
CA ARG A 665 -28.61 7.97 9.80
C ARG A 665 -30.09 8.27 10.00
N ALA A 666 -30.91 8.13 8.94
CA ALA A 666 -32.35 8.20 9.03
C ALA A 666 -32.97 7.02 9.80
N GLY A 667 -32.27 5.89 9.86
CA GLY A 667 -32.77 4.62 10.42
C GLY A 667 -33.49 3.75 9.39
N ASP A 668 -33.36 4.05 8.09
CA ASP A 668 -34.00 3.32 7.00
C ASP A 668 -33.06 2.21 6.49
N MET A 669 -32.86 1.20 7.34
CA MET A 669 -31.86 0.15 7.12
C MET A 669 -32.18 -0.71 5.90
N ASP A 670 -33.47 -0.95 5.63
CA ASP A 670 -33.91 -1.72 4.46
C ASP A 670 -33.58 -0.99 3.14
N ASP A 671 -33.82 0.32 3.06
CA ASP A 671 -33.43 1.13 1.89
C ASP A 671 -31.90 1.15 1.74
N ALA A 672 -31.17 1.30 2.84
CA ALA A 672 -29.70 1.31 2.81
C ALA A 672 -29.13 -0.03 2.29
N ALA A 673 -29.75 -1.16 2.68
CA ALA A 673 -29.40 -2.48 2.19
C ALA A 673 -29.57 -2.62 0.67
N LEU A 674 -30.65 -2.07 0.11
CA LEU A 674 -30.89 -2.08 -1.33
C LEU A 674 -29.85 -1.26 -2.09
N VAL A 675 -29.49 -0.07 -1.57
CA VAL A 675 -28.44 0.78 -2.14
C VAL A 675 -27.09 0.07 -2.11
N LEU A 676 -26.72 -0.53 -0.96
CA LEU A 676 -25.48 -1.27 -0.82
C LEU A 676 -25.44 -2.49 -1.76
N GLY A 677 -26.56 -3.21 -1.89
CA GLY A 677 -26.66 -4.35 -2.81
C GLY A 677 -26.40 -3.96 -4.27
N ALA A 678 -26.75 -2.74 -4.69
CA ALA A 678 -26.50 -2.25 -6.04
C ALA A 678 -25.02 -2.00 -6.34
N ILE A 679 -24.23 -1.55 -5.33
CA ILE A 679 -22.82 -1.17 -5.52
C ILE A 679 -21.81 -2.20 -5.02
N SER A 680 -22.18 -3.05 -4.05
CA SER A 680 -21.26 -3.94 -3.33
C SER A 680 -20.47 -4.86 -4.27
N ARG A 681 -21.12 -5.46 -5.26
CA ARG A 681 -20.44 -6.31 -6.27
C ARG A 681 -19.44 -5.53 -7.11
N TRP A 682 -19.72 -4.27 -7.43
CA TRP A 682 -18.75 -3.43 -8.14
C TRP A 682 -17.56 -3.11 -7.25
N MET A 683 -17.79 -2.75 -5.98
CA MET A 683 -16.73 -2.48 -5.00
C MET A 683 -15.81 -3.70 -4.84
N VAL A 684 -16.37 -4.88 -4.65
CA VAL A 684 -15.63 -6.14 -4.51
C VAL A 684 -14.76 -6.42 -5.74
N ARG A 685 -15.32 -6.32 -6.96
CA ARG A 685 -14.57 -6.54 -8.21
C ARG A 685 -13.43 -5.54 -8.43
N HIS A 686 -13.56 -4.33 -7.91
CA HIS A 686 -12.53 -3.29 -8.04
C HIS A 686 -11.63 -3.20 -6.80
N GLY A 687 -11.53 -4.26 -5.99
CA GLY A 687 -10.59 -4.34 -4.87
C GLY A 687 -11.06 -3.73 -3.55
N SER A 688 -12.20 -3.06 -3.51
CA SER A 688 -12.77 -2.36 -2.34
C SER A 688 -13.59 -3.29 -1.45
N VAL A 689 -13.09 -4.52 -1.26
CA VAL A 689 -13.78 -5.62 -0.57
C VAL A 689 -14.08 -5.30 0.88
N LEU A 690 -13.09 -4.76 1.60
CA LEU A 690 -13.21 -4.50 3.03
C LEU A 690 -14.16 -3.34 3.34
N ALA A 691 -14.15 -2.29 2.51
CA ALA A 691 -15.15 -1.22 2.57
C ALA A 691 -16.58 -1.75 2.40
N ALA A 692 -16.79 -2.67 1.45
CA ALA A 692 -18.10 -3.31 1.26
C ALA A 692 -18.49 -4.16 2.50
N ILE A 693 -17.55 -4.92 3.07
CA ILE A 693 -17.78 -5.69 4.32
C ILE A 693 -18.17 -4.77 5.47
N SER A 694 -17.47 -3.66 5.69
CA SER A 694 -17.76 -2.71 6.77
C SER A 694 -19.16 -2.09 6.64
N MET A 695 -19.55 -1.72 5.41
CA MET A 695 -20.89 -1.23 5.12
C MET A 695 -21.97 -2.29 5.38
N HIS A 696 -21.71 -3.57 5.04
CA HIS A 696 -22.63 -4.66 5.36
C HIS A 696 -22.77 -4.88 6.87
N LEU A 697 -21.67 -4.86 7.62
CA LEU A 697 -21.70 -5.01 9.08
C LEU A 697 -22.55 -3.92 9.77
N THR A 698 -22.61 -2.72 9.20
CA THR A 698 -23.47 -1.64 9.70
C THR A 698 -24.97 -1.99 9.69
N LEU A 699 -25.40 -2.91 8.82
CA LEU A 699 -26.79 -3.31 8.64
C LEU A 699 -27.18 -4.56 9.45
N GLU A 700 -26.20 -5.25 10.04
CA GLU A 700 -26.41 -6.56 10.64
C GLU A 700 -27.42 -6.52 11.79
N GLY A 701 -28.40 -7.42 11.75
CA GLY A 701 -29.46 -7.52 12.76
C GLY A 701 -30.52 -6.40 12.74
N GLN A 702 -30.51 -5.51 11.74
CA GLN A 702 -31.40 -4.33 11.70
C GLN A 702 -32.40 -4.33 10.53
N LEU A 703 -32.33 -5.32 9.63
CA LEU A 703 -33.21 -5.42 8.45
C LEU A 703 -34.55 -6.07 8.80
N THR A 704 -35.63 -5.50 8.27
CA THR A 704 -37.00 -5.97 8.52
C THR A 704 -37.74 -6.39 7.26
N ASP A 705 -37.39 -5.84 6.11
CA ASP A 705 -37.94 -6.25 4.81
C ASP A 705 -37.17 -7.44 4.24
N ASP A 706 -37.91 -8.48 3.83
CA ASP A 706 -37.33 -9.72 3.33
C ASP A 706 -36.56 -9.52 2.00
N ARG A 707 -36.96 -8.57 1.15
CA ARG A 707 -36.23 -8.30 -0.10
C ARG A 707 -34.92 -7.57 0.16
N ALA A 708 -34.94 -6.57 1.05
CA ALA A 708 -33.75 -5.88 1.51
C ALA A 708 -32.77 -6.85 2.18
N ARG A 709 -33.27 -7.73 3.05
CA ARG A 709 -32.48 -8.82 3.67
C ARG A 709 -31.87 -9.75 2.62
N LEU A 710 -32.64 -10.18 1.63
CA LEU A 710 -32.12 -11.04 0.57
C LEU A 710 -31.01 -10.37 -0.25
N ALA A 711 -31.20 -9.11 -0.66
CA ALA A 711 -30.19 -8.34 -1.37
C ALA A 711 -28.90 -8.18 -0.54
N HIS A 712 -29.05 -7.91 0.76
CA HIS A 712 -27.95 -7.84 1.72
C HIS A 712 -27.21 -9.18 1.84
N LEU A 713 -27.91 -10.29 2.07
CA LEU A 713 -27.29 -11.61 2.27
C LEU A 713 -26.47 -12.05 1.05
N ILE A 714 -27.01 -11.89 -0.16
CA ILE A 714 -26.29 -12.25 -1.40
C ILE A 714 -25.04 -11.39 -1.55
N SER A 715 -25.18 -10.07 -1.41
CA SER A 715 -24.09 -9.13 -1.65
C SER A 715 -23.00 -9.25 -0.58
N PHE A 716 -23.40 -9.47 0.68
CA PHE A 716 -22.47 -9.71 1.77
C PHE A 716 -21.78 -11.08 1.63
N GLY A 717 -22.52 -12.10 1.18
CA GLY A 717 -21.96 -13.41 0.84
C GLY A 717 -20.85 -13.31 -0.20
N HIS A 718 -21.06 -12.53 -1.27
CA HIS A 718 -20.03 -12.25 -2.28
C HIS A 718 -18.83 -11.49 -1.69
N ALA A 719 -19.08 -10.47 -0.87
CA ALA A 719 -18.00 -9.73 -0.21
C ALA A 719 -17.17 -10.64 0.73
N ARG A 720 -17.81 -11.56 1.47
CA ARG A 720 -17.16 -12.56 2.33
C ARG A 720 -16.51 -13.69 1.56
N LEU A 721 -17.02 -14.06 0.38
CA LEU A 721 -16.37 -15.01 -0.51
C LEU A 721 -15.03 -14.45 -0.99
N SER A 722 -14.97 -13.14 -1.30
CA SER A 722 -13.73 -12.48 -1.73
C SER A 722 -12.79 -12.09 -0.59
N GLY A 723 -13.32 -11.59 0.54
CA GLY A 723 -12.53 -11.05 1.66
C GLY A 723 -12.38 -11.96 2.87
N GLY A 724 -13.10 -13.08 2.90
CA GLY A 724 -13.15 -14.02 4.01
C GLY A 724 -13.99 -13.55 5.22
N PRO A 725 -14.23 -14.45 6.21
CA PRO A 725 -13.95 -15.88 6.19
C PRO A 725 -14.97 -16.68 5.36
N LEU A 726 -14.50 -17.63 4.53
CA LEU A 726 -15.34 -18.44 3.63
C LEU A 726 -16.48 -19.20 4.32
N ALA A 727 -16.30 -19.58 5.60
CA ALA A 727 -17.37 -20.22 6.38
C ALA A 727 -18.60 -19.31 6.54
N GLN A 728 -18.38 -18.01 6.79
CA GLN A 728 -19.45 -17.04 6.89
C GLN A 728 -20.13 -16.80 5.55
N ALA A 729 -19.38 -16.82 4.44
CA ALA A 729 -19.98 -16.74 3.11
C ALA A 729 -20.96 -17.90 2.86
N ALA A 730 -20.62 -19.12 3.28
CA ALA A 730 -21.50 -20.28 3.14
C ALA A 730 -22.78 -20.14 3.96
N GLU A 731 -22.69 -19.61 5.19
CA GLU A 731 -23.86 -19.33 6.03
C GLU A 731 -24.78 -18.29 5.38
N LEU A 732 -24.20 -17.17 4.92
CA LEU A 732 -24.94 -16.09 4.23
C LEU A 732 -25.65 -16.58 2.97
N PHE A 733 -24.97 -17.37 2.12
CA PHE A 733 -25.57 -17.90 0.91
C PHE A 733 -26.62 -18.99 1.18
N THR A 734 -26.46 -19.78 2.24
CA THR A 734 -27.49 -20.74 2.67
C THR A 734 -28.75 -20.01 3.09
N GLU A 735 -28.62 -18.99 3.94
CA GLU A 735 -29.75 -18.17 4.36
C GLU A 735 -30.41 -17.42 3.19
N ALA A 736 -29.59 -16.91 2.26
CA ALA A 736 -30.07 -16.26 1.04
C ALA A 736 -30.88 -17.22 0.15
N ALA A 737 -30.42 -18.47 -0.03
CA ALA A 737 -31.11 -19.48 -0.82
C ALA A 737 -32.48 -19.82 -0.19
N ASP A 738 -32.51 -20.09 1.11
CA ASP A 738 -33.76 -20.37 1.84
C ASP A 738 -34.75 -19.21 1.75
N LEU A 739 -34.27 -17.97 1.83
CA LEU A 739 -35.11 -16.78 1.73
C LEU A 739 -35.59 -16.55 0.28
N ALA A 740 -34.73 -16.74 -0.72
CA ALA A 740 -35.09 -16.62 -2.12
C ALA A 740 -36.17 -17.64 -2.53
N GLU A 741 -36.09 -18.88 -2.02
CA GLU A 741 -37.15 -19.89 -2.22
C GLU A 741 -38.48 -19.43 -1.61
N ARG A 742 -38.46 -18.92 -0.37
CA ARG A 742 -39.69 -18.40 0.27
C ARG A 742 -40.31 -17.23 -0.48
N LEU A 743 -39.49 -16.38 -1.08
CA LEU A 743 -39.93 -15.22 -1.86
C LEU A 743 -40.27 -15.53 -3.32
N ASP A 744 -40.04 -16.77 -3.77
CA ASP A 744 -40.15 -17.19 -5.18
C ASP A 744 -39.28 -16.33 -6.12
N ASP A 745 -38.13 -15.85 -5.63
CA ASP A 745 -37.16 -15.10 -6.44
C ASP A 745 -36.13 -16.06 -7.05
N ARG A 746 -36.45 -16.56 -8.25
CA ARG A 746 -35.63 -17.54 -8.96
C ARG A 746 -34.24 -17.02 -9.35
N ARG A 747 -34.07 -15.71 -9.54
CA ARG A 747 -32.76 -15.12 -9.89
C ARG A 747 -31.88 -14.99 -8.66
N ALA A 748 -32.45 -14.54 -7.55
CA ALA A 748 -31.74 -14.51 -6.28
C ALA A 748 -31.36 -15.92 -5.82
N LEU A 749 -32.25 -16.91 -6.02
CA LEU A 749 -31.95 -18.31 -5.71
C LEU A 749 -30.80 -18.85 -6.57
N GLN A 750 -30.79 -18.56 -7.87
CA GLN A 750 -29.69 -18.92 -8.77
C GLN A 750 -28.35 -18.38 -8.25
N ASP A 751 -28.29 -17.08 -7.92
CA ASP A 751 -27.07 -16.41 -7.42
C ASP A 751 -26.62 -16.99 -6.07
N ALA A 752 -27.56 -17.19 -5.14
CA ALA A 752 -27.27 -17.79 -3.83
C ALA A 752 -26.75 -19.23 -3.94
N MET A 753 -27.36 -20.07 -4.79
CA MET A 753 -26.91 -21.45 -4.99
C MET A 753 -25.54 -21.52 -5.67
N PHE A 754 -25.27 -20.62 -6.62
CA PHE A 754 -23.94 -20.51 -7.21
C PHE A 754 -22.91 -20.10 -6.16
N GLY A 755 -23.19 -19.04 -5.40
CA GLY A 755 -22.33 -18.56 -4.32
C GLY A 755 -22.05 -19.63 -3.26
N LEU A 756 -23.07 -20.38 -2.83
CA LEU A 756 -22.92 -21.49 -1.88
C LEU A 756 -22.05 -22.61 -2.46
N GLY A 757 -22.32 -23.00 -3.70
CA GLY A 757 -21.57 -24.03 -4.41
C GLY A 757 -20.09 -23.67 -4.58
N ASP A 758 -19.81 -22.45 -5.02
CA ASP A 758 -18.44 -21.97 -5.19
C ASP A 758 -17.73 -21.83 -3.84
N THR A 759 -18.42 -21.35 -2.80
CA THR A 759 -17.88 -21.28 -1.44
C THR A 759 -17.48 -22.67 -0.93
N HIS A 760 -18.33 -23.68 -1.11
CA HIS A 760 -18.00 -25.06 -0.73
C HIS A 760 -16.83 -25.63 -1.54
N ARG A 761 -16.76 -25.32 -2.84
CA ARG A 761 -15.63 -25.70 -3.70
C ARG A 761 -14.32 -25.09 -3.19
N GLN A 762 -14.30 -23.80 -2.86
CA GLN A 762 -13.13 -23.10 -2.32
C GLN A 762 -12.74 -23.60 -0.92
N LEU A 763 -13.70 -24.03 -0.10
CA LEU A 763 -13.46 -24.70 1.18
C LEU A 763 -12.95 -26.16 1.04
N GLY A 764 -12.82 -26.68 -0.19
CA GLY A 764 -12.47 -28.08 -0.44
C GLY A 764 -13.57 -29.09 -0.11
N ARG A 765 -14.80 -28.63 0.21
CA ARG A 765 -15.98 -29.46 0.48
C ARG A 765 -16.69 -29.83 -0.82
N LEU A 766 -15.98 -30.53 -1.70
CA LEU A 766 -16.39 -30.77 -3.09
C LEU A 766 -17.73 -31.51 -3.20
N ASP A 767 -17.96 -32.52 -2.37
CA ASP A 767 -19.25 -33.25 -2.36
C ASP A 767 -20.43 -32.31 -2.02
N ALA A 768 -20.22 -31.37 -1.09
CA ALA A 768 -21.22 -30.38 -0.72
C ALA A 768 -21.42 -29.28 -1.79
N ALA A 769 -20.44 -29.06 -2.66
CA ALA A 769 -20.52 -28.09 -3.75
C ALA A 769 -21.38 -28.58 -4.93
N MET A 770 -21.45 -29.89 -5.16
CA MET A 770 -22.10 -30.48 -6.34
C MET A 770 -23.58 -30.11 -6.45
N GLY A 771 -24.35 -30.29 -5.37
CA GLY A 771 -25.79 -30.03 -5.35
C GLY A 771 -26.12 -28.56 -5.66
N PRO A 772 -25.54 -27.59 -4.92
CA PRO A 772 -25.75 -26.18 -5.20
C PRO A 772 -25.31 -25.73 -6.60
N LEU A 773 -24.16 -26.19 -7.10
CA LEU A 773 -23.70 -25.84 -8.45
C LEU A 773 -24.63 -26.40 -9.54
N ALA A 774 -25.08 -27.65 -9.41
CA ALA A 774 -26.03 -28.25 -10.34
C ALA A 774 -27.36 -27.47 -10.34
N ARG A 775 -27.89 -27.17 -9.14
CA ARG A 775 -29.12 -26.39 -9.01
C ARG A 775 -29.00 -24.98 -9.58
N ALA A 776 -27.86 -24.32 -9.38
CA ALA A 776 -27.59 -23.01 -9.96
C ALA A 776 -27.56 -23.07 -11.50
N GLY A 777 -26.95 -24.09 -12.09
CA GLY A 777 -26.93 -24.29 -13.54
C GLY A 777 -28.31 -24.55 -14.13
N ASP A 778 -29.13 -25.37 -13.47
CA ASP A 778 -30.51 -25.63 -13.89
C ASP A 778 -31.37 -24.35 -13.82
N LEU A 779 -31.24 -23.58 -12.72
CA LEU A 779 -31.94 -22.30 -12.57
C LEU A 779 -31.49 -21.27 -13.61
N ALA A 780 -30.18 -21.20 -13.90
CA ALA A 780 -29.64 -20.31 -14.92
C ALA A 780 -30.18 -20.65 -16.32
N HIS A 781 -30.24 -21.95 -16.65
CA HIS A 781 -30.86 -22.43 -17.87
C HIS A 781 -32.34 -22.01 -17.96
N GLU A 782 -33.11 -22.27 -16.90
CA GLU A 782 -34.52 -21.91 -16.80
C GLU A 782 -34.77 -20.39 -16.89
N ASN A 783 -33.85 -19.58 -16.36
CA ASN A 783 -33.91 -18.12 -16.36
C ASN A 783 -33.40 -17.51 -17.68
N GLY A 784 -32.81 -18.30 -18.58
CA GLY A 784 -32.18 -17.83 -19.82
C GLY A 784 -30.87 -17.05 -19.58
N ASP A 785 -30.21 -17.28 -18.45
CA ASP A 785 -28.94 -16.66 -18.07
C ASP A 785 -27.76 -17.55 -18.51
N ALA A 786 -27.37 -17.42 -19.78
CA ALA A 786 -26.32 -18.25 -20.38
C ALA A 786 -24.97 -18.07 -19.69
N GLU A 787 -24.64 -16.87 -19.21
CA GLU A 787 -23.38 -16.60 -18.51
C GLU A 787 -23.33 -17.38 -17.19
N ALA A 788 -24.38 -17.24 -16.36
CA ALA A 788 -24.44 -17.96 -15.09
C ALA A 788 -24.51 -19.49 -15.28
N GLU A 789 -25.17 -19.97 -16.34
CA GLU A 789 -25.19 -21.41 -16.67
C GLU A 789 -23.77 -21.91 -16.96
N VAL A 790 -22.99 -21.16 -17.74
CA VAL A 790 -21.58 -21.48 -18.03
C VAL A 790 -20.73 -21.52 -16.76
N HIS A 791 -20.86 -20.53 -15.87
CA HIS A 791 -20.11 -20.50 -14.62
C HIS A 791 -20.46 -21.69 -13.71
N ALA A 792 -21.74 -22.01 -13.55
CA ALA A 792 -22.19 -23.13 -12.74
C ALA A 792 -21.70 -24.48 -13.30
N LEU A 793 -21.80 -24.69 -14.62
CA LEU A 793 -21.34 -25.91 -15.29
C LEU A 793 -19.82 -26.06 -15.24
N LEU A 794 -19.07 -24.97 -15.40
CA LEU A 794 -17.62 -24.98 -15.24
C LEU A 794 -17.23 -25.37 -13.81
N GLY A 795 -17.83 -24.72 -12.80
CA GLY A 795 -17.60 -25.03 -11.39
C GLY A 795 -17.90 -26.51 -11.07
N LEU A 796 -19.01 -27.04 -11.60
CA LEU A 796 -19.40 -28.44 -11.42
C LEU A 796 -18.40 -29.40 -12.10
N SER A 797 -17.98 -29.11 -13.32
CA SER A 797 -16.98 -29.91 -14.05
C SER A 797 -15.63 -29.95 -13.32
N LEU A 798 -15.19 -28.82 -12.78
CA LEU A 798 -13.96 -28.74 -12.00
C LEU A 798 -14.10 -29.54 -10.69
N ALA A 799 -15.23 -29.43 -9.99
CA ALA A 799 -15.50 -30.22 -8.78
C ALA A 799 -15.48 -31.73 -9.05
N HIS A 800 -16.12 -32.19 -10.13
CA HIS A 800 -16.05 -33.60 -10.55
C HIS A 800 -14.62 -34.05 -10.84
N SER A 801 -13.83 -33.21 -11.52
CA SER A 801 -12.42 -33.51 -11.80
C SER A 801 -11.63 -33.69 -10.51
N THR A 802 -11.76 -32.78 -9.54
CA THR A 802 -11.07 -32.88 -8.24
C THR A 802 -11.54 -34.07 -7.40
N LEU A 803 -12.79 -34.53 -7.58
CA LEU A 803 -13.28 -35.78 -6.98
C LEU A 803 -12.77 -37.05 -7.70
N GLY A 804 -12.09 -36.90 -8.84
CA GLY A 804 -11.59 -38.00 -9.67
C GLY A 804 -12.60 -38.55 -10.67
N ASP A 805 -13.80 -37.96 -10.76
CA ASP A 805 -14.84 -38.35 -11.73
C ASP A 805 -14.63 -37.61 -13.06
N GLY A 806 -13.57 -37.98 -13.77
CA GLY A 806 -13.22 -37.39 -15.07
C GLY A 806 -14.28 -37.63 -16.15
N ALA A 807 -15.14 -38.65 -16.01
CA ALA A 807 -16.20 -38.93 -16.97
C ALA A 807 -17.36 -37.93 -16.85
N ALA A 808 -17.83 -37.66 -15.62
CA ALA A 808 -18.82 -36.63 -15.37
C ALA A 808 -18.29 -35.23 -15.71
N ALA A 809 -17.02 -34.95 -15.39
CA ALA A 809 -16.37 -33.70 -15.79
C ALA A 809 -16.34 -33.52 -17.32
N LEU A 810 -16.01 -34.58 -18.07
CA LEU A 810 -15.99 -34.51 -19.53
C LEU A 810 -17.39 -34.28 -20.13
N ALA A 811 -18.43 -34.87 -19.54
CA ALA A 811 -19.81 -34.60 -19.94
C ALA A 811 -20.21 -33.14 -19.68
N GLY A 812 -19.76 -32.55 -18.56
CA GLY A 812 -19.91 -31.12 -18.28
C GLY A 812 -19.20 -30.24 -19.32
N ALA A 813 -17.98 -30.61 -19.69
CA ALA A 813 -17.23 -29.93 -20.75
C ALA A 813 -17.95 -30.01 -22.13
N ASP A 814 -18.51 -31.17 -22.48
CA ASP A 814 -19.29 -31.33 -23.71
C ASP A 814 -20.55 -30.44 -23.72
N ARG A 815 -21.24 -30.31 -22.59
CA ARG A 815 -22.38 -29.38 -22.45
C ARG A 815 -21.94 -27.93 -22.60
N LEU A 816 -20.80 -27.53 -22.02
CA LEU A 816 -20.23 -26.19 -22.21
C LEU A 816 -19.86 -25.93 -23.68
N SER A 817 -19.32 -26.92 -24.39
CA SER A 817 -19.03 -26.79 -25.82
C SER A 817 -20.30 -26.67 -26.67
N GLU A 818 -21.40 -27.32 -26.30
CA GLU A 818 -22.70 -27.08 -26.93
C GLU A 818 -23.15 -25.63 -26.74
N LEU A 819 -23.11 -25.14 -25.50
CA LEU A 819 -23.45 -23.76 -25.18
C LEU A 819 -22.61 -22.78 -26.00
N ALA A 820 -21.29 -22.98 -26.04
CA ALA A 820 -20.37 -22.16 -26.83
C ALA A 820 -20.77 -22.10 -28.32
N ARG A 821 -21.13 -23.24 -28.93
CA ARG A 821 -21.58 -23.27 -30.33
C ARG A 821 -22.91 -22.55 -30.53
N THR A 822 -23.81 -22.61 -29.55
CA THR A 822 -25.12 -21.95 -29.66
C THR A 822 -25.05 -20.43 -29.42
N SER A 823 -24.21 -19.98 -28.48
CA SER A 823 -24.06 -18.56 -28.15
C SER A 823 -23.13 -17.82 -29.11
N GLY A 824 -22.12 -18.52 -29.65
CA GLY A 824 -21.02 -17.91 -30.40
C GLY A 824 -20.11 -17.03 -29.54
N ASP A 825 -20.20 -17.13 -28.21
CA ASP A 825 -19.39 -16.35 -27.27
C ASP A 825 -17.97 -16.95 -27.14
N PRO A 826 -16.91 -16.21 -27.52
CA PRO A 826 -15.54 -16.68 -27.43
C PRO A 826 -15.10 -17.08 -26.02
N LEU A 827 -15.61 -16.39 -24.98
CA LEU A 827 -15.25 -16.69 -23.60
C LEU A 827 -15.85 -18.02 -23.14
N THR A 828 -17.10 -18.30 -23.52
CA THR A 828 -17.75 -19.59 -23.30
C THR A 828 -16.99 -20.73 -24.00
N GLU A 829 -16.51 -20.51 -25.23
CA GLU A 829 -15.67 -21.50 -25.92
C GLU A 829 -14.39 -21.79 -25.12
N ALA A 830 -13.69 -20.76 -24.67
CA ALA A 830 -12.47 -20.90 -23.89
C ALA A 830 -12.69 -21.66 -22.57
N ARG A 831 -13.77 -21.34 -21.85
CA ARG A 831 -14.18 -22.04 -20.62
C ARG A 831 -14.56 -23.51 -20.87
N SER A 832 -15.14 -23.82 -22.02
CA SER A 832 -15.42 -25.22 -22.39
C SER A 832 -14.13 -26.03 -22.57
N TRP A 833 -13.11 -25.45 -23.20
CA TRP A 833 -11.80 -26.08 -23.32
C TRP A 833 -11.10 -26.22 -21.97
N ASN A 834 -11.30 -25.28 -21.05
CA ASN A 834 -10.80 -25.36 -19.67
C ASN A 834 -11.34 -26.58 -18.92
N ALA A 835 -12.67 -26.74 -18.93
CA ALA A 835 -13.33 -27.91 -18.37
C ALA A 835 -12.82 -29.21 -19.04
N ARG A 836 -12.65 -29.18 -20.37
CA ARG A 836 -12.27 -30.35 -21.16
C ARG A 836 -10.85 -30.85 -20.85
N PHE A 837 -9.84 -29.97 -20.85
CA PHE A 837 -8.47 -30.44 -20.60
C PHE A 837 -8.33 -30.98 -19.17
N THR A 838 -9.01 -30.36 -18.20
CA THR A 838 -8.98 -30.81 -16.80
C THR A 838 -9.63 -32.19 -16.64
N ALA A 839 -10.77 -32.42 -17.32
CA ALA A 839 -11.43 -33.73 -17.34
C ALA A 839 -10.55 -34.81 -17.99
N LEU A 840 -9.93 -34.49 -19.14
CA LEU A 840 -9.05 -35.41 -19.87
C LEU A 840 -7.78 -35.74 -19.07
N LEU A 841 -7.22 -34.77 -18.35
CA LEU A 841 -6.09 -34.95 -17.44
C LEU A 841 -6.46 -35.92 -16.31
N THR A 842 -7.65 -35.77 -15.74
CA THR A 842 -8.20 -36.65 -14.69
C THR A 842 -8.37 -38.09 -15.22
N LEU A 843 -8.89 -38.25 -16.44
CA LEU A 843 -9.02 -39.55 -17.11
C LEU A 843 -7.67 -40.17 -17.53
N GLY A 844 -6.58 -39.42 -17.54
CA GLY A 844 -5.28 -39.88 -18.03
C GLY A 844 -5.22 -40.01 -19.55
N ARG A 845 -6.04 -39.25 -20.29
CA ARG A 845 -6.03 -39.19 -21.75
C ARG A 845 -5.02 -38.13 -22.19
N TRP A 846 -3.74 -38.46 -22.12
CA TRP A 846 -2.63 -37.51 -22.16
C TRP A 846 -2.51 -36.73 -23.48
N GLU A 847 -2.52 -37.41 -24.62
CA GLU A 847 -2.45 -36.77 -25.94
C GLU A 847 -3.61 -35.79 -26.17
N GLU A 848 -4.81 -36.16 -25.71
CA GLU A 848 -6.00 -35.32 -25.81
C GLU A 848 -5.94 -34.15 -24.83
N THR A 849 -5.34 -34.33 -23.66
CA THR A 849 -5.08 -33.23 -22.70
C THR A 849 -4.18 -32.18 -23.32
N ILE A 850 -3.11 -32.59 -24.01
CA ILE A 850 -2.18 -31.69 -24.72
C ILE A 850 -2.94 -30.90 -25.78
N ALA A 851 -3.72 -31.59 -26.63
CA ALA A 851 -4.49 -30.94 -27.69
C ALA A 851 -5.54 -29.97 -27.13
N ALA A 852 -6.25 -30.36 -26.07
CA ALA A 852 -7.25 -29.51 -25.42
C ALA A 852 -6.62 -28.30 -24.72
N GLY A 853 -5.46 -28.46 -24.09
CA GLY A 853 -4.70 -27.35 -23.48
C GLY A 853 -4.24 -26.32 -24.52
N ASP A 854 -3.72 -26.77 -25.66
CA ASP A 854 -3.33 -25.87 -26.77
C ASP A 854 -4.54 -25.11 -27.35
N ARG A 855 -5.70 -25.77 -27.43
CA ARG A 855 -6.96 -25.12 -27.84
C ARG A 855 -7.47 -24.13 -26.81
N ALA A 856 -7.38 -24.43 -25.51
CA ALA A 856 -7.77 -23.51 -24.44
C ALA A 856 -6.94 -22.22 -24.49
N VAL A 857 -5.62 -22.32 -24.63
CA VAL A 857 -4.73 -21.14 -24.73
C VAL A 857 -5.07 -20.29 -25.95
N ALA A 858 -5.35 -20.90 -27.10
CA ALA A 858 -5.79 -20.18 -28.29
C ALA A 858 -7.14 -19.48 -28.08
N ALA A 859 -8.13 -20.19 -27.52
CA ALA A 859 -9.47 -19.66 -27.30
C ALA A 859 -9.48 -18.48 -26.30
N TYR A 860 -8.73 -18.57 -25.20
CA TYR A 860 -8.60 -17.44 -24.27
C TYR A 860 -7.94 -16.22 -24.92
N ARG A 861 -6.90 -16.44 -25.75
CA ARG A 861 -6.28 -15.37 -26.53
C ARG A 861 -7.29 -14.71 -27.48
N ASP A 862 -8.09 -15.50 -28.19
CA ASP A 862 -9.09 -15.00 -29.15
C ASP A 862 -10.23 -14.26 -28.44
N ALA A 863 -10.56 -14.65 -27.21
CA ALA A 863 -11.52 -13.97 -26.35
C ALA A 863 -10.97 -12.67 -25.72
N GLY A 864 -9.68 -12.36 -25.90
CA GLY A 864 -9.04 -11.16 -25.33
C GLY A 864 -8.89 -11.19 -23.81
N VAL A 865 -8.98 -12.36 -23.19
CA VAL A 865 -8.83 -12.58 -21.75
C VAL A 865 -7.65 -13.52 -21.48
N GLN A 866 -6.89 -13.28 -20.43
CA GLN A 866 -5.78 -14.17 -20.06
C GLN A 866 -6.15 -15.23 -19.00
N GLU A 867 -7.46 -15.37 -18.72
CA GLU A 867 -8.00 -16.31 -17.73
C GLU A 867 -7.53 -17.76 -18.00
N ALA A 868 -7.08 -18.46 -16.95
CA ALA A 868 -6.76 -19.90 -16.94
C ALA A 868 -5.78 -20.43 -18.01
N THR A 869 -5.02 -19.55 -18.67
CA THR A 869 -3.98 -19.94 -19.62
C THR A 869 -2.81 -20.67 -18.95
N ASP A 870 -2.50 -20.30 -17.71
CA ASP A 870 -1.56 -20.97 -16.81
C ASP A 870 -1.97 -22.42 -16.52
N TYR A 871 -3.24 -22.66 -16.15
CA TYR A 871 -3.75 -24.01 -15.87
C TYR A 871 -3.68 -24.92 -17.10
N ALA A 872 -4.02 -24.40 -18.28
CA ALA A 872 -3.96 -25.16 -19.53
C ALA A 872 -2.53 -25.60 -19.88
N LEU A 873 -1.56 -24.69 -19.77
CA LEU A 873 -0.14 -24.97 -20.01
C LEU A 873 0.44 -25.92 -18.97
N ASN A 874 0.00 -25.81 -17.71
CA ASN A 874 0.39 -26.71 -16.64
C ASN A 874 -0.15 -28.13 -16.88
N ALA A 875 -1.43 -28.28 -17.21
CA ALA A 875 -2.04 -29.57 -17.53
C ALA A 875 -1.36 -30.24 -18.74
N LYS A 876 -1.01 -29.47 -19.77
CA LYS A 876 -0.20 -29.93 -20.90
C LYS A 876 1.17 -30.44 -20.43
N GLY A 877 1.84 -29.71 -19.54
CA GLY A 877 3.10 -30.12 -18.92
C GLY A 877 3.01 -31.47 -18.21
N VAL A 878 2.00 -31.65 -17.35
CA VAL A 878 1.76 -32.92 -16.64
C VAL A 878 1.49 -34.08 -17.62
N ALA A 879 0.70 -33.85 -18.66
CA ALA A 879 0.43 -34.86 -19.69
C ALA A 879 1.69 -35.24 -20.48
N LEU A 880 2.55 -34.28 -20.81
CA LEU A 880 3.85 -34.54 -21.46
C LEU A 880 4.78 -35.37 -20.57
N LEU A 881 4.79 -35.13 -19.25
CA LEU A 881 5.52 -35.96 -18.29
C LEU A 881 5.01 -37.40 -18.26
N ALA A 882 3.69 -37.59 -18.29
CA ALA A 882 3.09 -38.94 -18.35
C ALA A 882 3.56 -39.73 -19.58
N LEU A 883 3.83 -39.04 -20.70
CA LEU A 883 4.31 -39.62 -21.96
C LEU A 883 5.84 -39.72 -22.04
N GLY A 884 6.57 -39.33 -20.98
CA GLY A 884 8.04 -39.33 -20.97
C GLY A 884 8.70 -38.24 -21.81
N ARG A 885 7.95 -37.23 -22.27
CA ARG A 885 8.42 -36.11 -23.09
C ARG A 885 8.91 -34.95 -22.21
N VAL A 886 9.96 -35.21 -21.44
CA VAL A 886 10.41 -34.34 -20.33
C VAL A 886 10.78 -32.92 -20.77
N ASP A 887 11.51 -32.77 -21.88
CA ASP A 887 11.98 -31.44 -22.32
C ASP A 887 10.82 -30.56 -22.81
N GLU A 888 9.84 -31.16 -23.49
CA GLU A 888 8.62 -30.44 -23.90
C GLU A 888 7.74 -30.10 -22.68
N ALA A 889 7.70 -30.98 -21.68
CA ALA A 889 7.00 -30.70 -20.44
C ALA A 889 7.59 -29.49 -19.72
N LEU A 890 8.92 -29.41 -19.59
CA LEU A 890 9.60 -28.26 -18.98
C LEU A 890 9.26 -26.95 -19.71
N ALA A 891 9.32 -26.93 -21.05
CA ALA A 891 8.96 -25.75 -21.82
C ALA A 891 7.49 -25.30 -21.58
N SER A 892 6.56 -26.26 -21.48
CA SER A 892 5.15 -25.96 -21.19
C SER A 892 4.96 -25.44 -19.76
N LEU A 893 5.66 -26.02 -18.79
CA LEU A 893 5.57 -25.62 -17.38
C LEU A 893 6.24 -24.27 -17.11
N GLU A 894 7.33 -23.94 -17.81
CA GLU A 894 7.96 -22.61 -17.77
C GLU A 894 7.02 -21.55 -18.34
N ALA A 895 6.34 -21.84 -19.45
CA ALA A 895 5.31 -20.95 -20.01
C ALA A 895 4.12 -20.79 -19.05
N ALA A 896 3.69 -21.88 -18.40
CA ALA A 896 2.64 -21.85 -17.38
C ALA A 896 3.04 -20.98 -16.18
N LEU A 897 4.27 -21.12 -15.71
CA LEU A 897 4.83 -20.29 -14.63
C LEU A 897 4.88 -18.82 -15.03
N GLY A 898 5.33 -18.50 -16.24
CA GLY A 898 5.34 -17.12 -16.74
C GLY A 898 3.94 -16.49 -16.79
N ALA A 899 2.93 -17.26 -17.23
CA ALA A 899 1.54 -16.82 -17.22
C ALA A 899 1.00 -16.63 -15.78
N ALA A 900 1.28 -17.57 -14.87
CA ALA A 900 0.89 -17.48 -13.47
C ALA A 900 1.52 -16.27 -12.77
N SER A 901 2.79 -15.98 -13.05
CA SER A 901 3.49 -14.80 -12.51
C SER A 901 2.97 -13.49 -13.09
N ALA A 902 2.63 -13.45 -14.37
CA ALA A 902 2.00 -12.27 -14.97
C ALA A 902 0.61 -11.99 -14.35
N MET A 903 -0.08 -13.02 -13.87
CA MET A 903 -1.35 -12.91 -13.14
C MET A 903 -1.17 -12.78 -11.62
N GLU A 904 0.07 -12.71 -11.12
CA GLU A 904 0.41 -12.64 -9.69
C GLU A 904 -0.34 -13.70 -8.85
N ASN A 905 -0.41 -14.95 -9.36
CA ASN A 905 -1.13 -16.05 -8.72
C ASN A 905 -0.16 -17.02 -8.00
N PRO A 906 0.19 -16.78 -6.72
CA PRO A 906 1.20 -17.57 -6.01
C PRO A 906 0.81 -19.05 -5.84
N ARG A 907 -0.49 -19.37 -5.80
CA ARG A 907 -0.94 -20.77 -5.74
C ARG A 907 -0.56 -21.49 -7.04
N THR A 908 -0.95 -20.94 -8.19
CA THR A 908 -0.68 -21.58 -9.48
C THR A 908 0.81 -21.59 -9.81
N GLU A 909 1.55 -20.52 -9.49
CA GLU A 909 3.01 -20.54 -9.57
C GLU A 909 3.60 -21.72 -8.80
N GLY A 910 3.14 -21.92 -7.56
CA GLY A 910 3.55 -23.02 -6.71
C GLY A 910 3.26 -24.40 -7.31
N VAL A 911 2.07 -24.60 -7.88
CA VAL A 911 1.68 -25.83 -8.58
C VAL A 911 2.56 -26.08 -9.82
N CYS A 912 2.78 -25.05 -10.65
CA CYS A 912 3.64 -25.13 -11.83
C CYS A 912 5.08 -25.52 -11.43
N LEU A 913 5.63 -24.87 -10.41
CA LEU A 913 6.97 -25.16 -9.89
C LEU A 913 7.09 -26.57 -9.32
N TYR A 914 6.04 -27.09 -8.66
CA TYR A 914 6.00 -28.46 -8.17
C TYR A 914 6.09 -29.47 -9.33
N ASN A 915 5.31 -29.25 -10.38
CA ASN A 915 5.34 -30.11 -11.56
C ASN A 915 6.68 -30.00 -12.31
N THR A 916 7.28 -28.82 -12.35
CA THR A 916 8.65 -28.60 -12.87
C THR A 916 9.68 -29.36 -12.05
N ALA A 917 9.55 -29.39 -10.72
CA ALA A 917 10.43 -30.17 -9.87
C ALA A 917 10.37 -31.67 -10.21
N TRP A 918 9.18 -32.21 -10.46
CA TRP A 918 9.02 -33.59 -10.91
C TRP A 918 9.56 -33.83 -12.34
N ALA A 919 9.43 -32.84 -13.23
CA ALA A 919 10.06 -32.88 -14.55
C ALA A 919 11.59 -32.97 -14.47
N HIS A 920 12.21 -32.19 -13.58
CA HIS A 920 13.64 -32.31 -13.31
C HIS A 920 14.01 -33.65 -12.66
N TRP A 921 13.18 -34.16 -11.74
CA TRP A 921 13.37 -35.48 -11.12
C TRP A 921 13.41 -36.58 -12.19
N THR A 922 12.38 -36.65 -13.03
CA THR A 922 12.26 -37.66 -14.10
C THR A 922 13.37 -37.54 -15.14
N GLY A 923 13.90 -36.33 -15.35
CA GLY A 923 15.10 -36.09 -16.15
C GLY A 923 16.44 -36.39 -15.45
N GLY A 924 16.43 -36.89 -14.20
CA GLY A 924 17.64 -37.21 -13.42
C GLY A 924 18.39 -35.99 -12.85
N ARG A 925 17.79 -34.80 -12.91
CA ARG A 925 18.38 -33.52 -12.50
C ARG A 925 17.96 -33.15 -11.08
N TYR A 926 18.32 -34.00 -10.11
CA TYR A 926 17.82 -33.92 -8.74
C TYR A 926 18.14 -32.61 -8.01
N GLY A 927 19.25 -31.94 -8.31
CA GLY A 927 19.56 -30.61 -7.74
C GLY A 927 18.57 -29.54 -8.17
N GLN A 928 18.23 -29.49 -9.47
CA GLN A 928 17.22 -28.57 -9.99
C GLN A 928 15.81 -28.94 -9.51
N ALA A 929 15.53 -30.24 -9.35
CA ALA A 929 14.29 -30.71 -8.77
C ALA A 929 14.10 -30.19 -7.33
N ALA A 930 15.17 -30.21 -6.51
CA ALA A 930 15.14 -29.67 -5.16
C ALA A 930 14.87 -28.17 -5.15
N GLU A 931 15.60 -27.39 -5.96
CA GLU A 931 15.42 -25.93 -6.05
C GLU A 931 14.00 -25.53 -6.49
N ALA A 932 13.48 -26.18 -7.53
CA ALA A 932 12.12 -25.94 -8.02
C ALA A 932 11.07 -26.31 -6.95
N ALA A 933 11.26 -27.41 -6.21
CA ALA A 933 10.35 -27.83 -5.15
C ALA A 933 10.40 -26.89 -3.92
N GLU A 934 11.57 -26.32 -3.59
CA GLU A 934 11.70 -25.31 -2.53
C GLU A 934 10.96 -24.02 -2.89
N ARG A 935 11.11 -23.56 -4.14
CA ARG A 935 10.36 -22.41 -4.66
C ARG A 935 8.86 -22.69 -4.68
N ALA A 936 8.46 -23.90 -5.09
CA ALA A 936 7.06 -24.33 -5.04
C ALA A 936 6.49 -24.25 -3.62
N ALA A 937 7.23 -24.74 -2.62
CA ALA A 937 6.82 -24.69 -1.22
C ALA A 937 6.65 -23.24 -0.73
N ALA A 938 7.56 -22.33 -1.09
CA ALA A 938 7.48 -20.93 -0.73
C ALA A 938 6.25 -20.24 -1.36
N SER A 939 6.01 -20.41 -2.66
CA SER A 939 4.83 -19.83 -3.35
C SER A 939 3.52 -20.40 -2.82
N LEU A 940 3.43 -21.72 -2.58
CA LEU A 940 2.24 -22.35 -1.99
C LEU A 940 2.01 -21.90 -0.55
N GLN A 941 3.07 -21.67 0.23
CA GLN A 941 2.95 -21.16 1.59
C GLN A 941 2.48 -19.71 1.62
N LEU A 942 2.95 -18.86 0.69
CA LEU A 942 2.43 -17.50 0.48
C LEU A 942 0.93 -17.53 0.14
N ALA A 943 0.50 -18.53 -0.63
CA ALA A 943 -0.90 -18.75 -0.96
C ALA A 943 -1.72 -19.42 0.16
N GLY A 944 -1.11 -19.81 1.28
CA GLY A 944 -1.78 -20.57 2.35
C GLY A 944 -2.27 -21.96 1.93
N ALA A 945 -1.72 -22.51 0.85
CA ALA A 945 -2.14 -23.77 0.25
C ALA A 945 -1.61 -24.99 1.03
N ALA A 946 -2.46 -26.00 1.26
CA ALA A 946 -2.08 -27.21 2.00
C ALA A 946 -0.99 -28.02 1.28
N GLU A 947 -0.93 -27.89 -0.05
CA GLU A 947 0.03 -28.55 -0.94
C GLU A 947 1.48 -28.10 -0.71
N ALA A 948 1.72 -27.03 0.05
CA ALA A 948 3.07 -26.58 0.43
C ALA A 948 3.88 -27.69 1.13
N ALA A 949 3.23 -28.54 1.92
CA ALA A 949 3.86 -29.69 2.57
C ALA A 949 4.33 -30.74 1.55
N ALA A 950 3.56 -30.96 0.47
CA ALA A 950 3.93 -31.88 -0.60
C ALA A 950 5.19 -31.39 -1.32
N ALA A 951 5.26 -30.09 -1.62
CA ALA A 951 6.41 -29.47 -2.25
C ALA A 951 7.67 -29.56 -1.36
N GLY A 952 7.52 -29.30 -0.06
CA GLY A 952 8.61 -29.46 0.91
C GLY A 952 9.16 -30.89 0.96
N ALA A 953 8.26 -31.89 1.00
CA ALA A 953 8.65 -33.30 0.99
C ALA A 953 9.30 -33.73 -0.34
N LEU A 954 8.85 -33.19 -1.47
CA LEU A 954 9.49 -33.44 -2.77
C LEU A 954 10.91 -32.84 -2.83
N ALA A 955 11.13 -31.66 -2.24
CA ALA A 955 12.46 -31.07 -2.13
C ALA A 955 13.40 -31.93 -1.27
N GLU A 956 12.91 -32.46 -0.15
CA GLU A 956 13.65 -33.42 0.68
C GLU A 956 14.02 -34.69 -0.10
N ALA A 957 13.06 -35.27 -0.82
CA ALA A 957 13.30 -36.43 -1.64
C ALA A 957 14.40 -36.16 -2.67
N ALA A 958 14.32 -35.02 -3.37
CA ALA A 958 15.26 -34.66 -4.43
C ALA A 958 16.68 -34.48 -3.90
N ARG A 959 16.84 -33.83 -2.74
CA ARG A 959 18.13 -33.70 -2.05
C ARG A 959 18.69 -35.05 -1.60
N ALA A 960 17.85 -35.89 -0.99
CA ALA A 960 18.24 -37.23 -0.54
C ALA A 960 18.65 -38.13 -1.72
N ARG A 961 18.05 -37.93 -2.89
CA ARG A 961 18.40 -38.66 -4.12
C ARG A 961 19.66 -38.13 -4.82
N ALA A 962 19.99 -36.84 -4.64
CA ALA A 962 21.22 -36.24 -5.15
C ALA A 962 22.50 -36.77 -4.45
N VAL A 963 22.33 -37.39 -3.28
CA VAL A 963 23.37 -38.10 -2.50
C VAL A 963 22.99 -39.60 -2.45
N PRO A 964 23.87 -40.56 -2.12
CA PRO A 964 23.49 -41.98 -2.03
C PRO A 964 22.53 -42.33 -0.86
N GLY A 965 21.30 -41.79 -0.86
CA GLY A 965 20.26 -42.02 0.16
C GLY A 965 18.92 -42.51 -0.43
N PRO A 966 18.86 -43.66 -1.13
CA PRO A 966 17.65 -44.09 -1.85
C PRO A 966 16.44 -44.39 -0.95
N ARG A 967 16.66 -44.84 0.30
CA ARG A 967 15.56 -45.07 1.26
C ARG A 967 14.97 -43.77 1.80
N GLU A 968 15.82 -42.80 2.14
CA GLU A 968 15.39 -41.47 2.63
C GLU A 968 14.61 -40.72 1.54
N ALA A 969 15.07 -40.83 0.29
CA ALA A 969 14.36 -40.30 -0.87
C ALA A 969 12.99 -40.97 -1.05
N ALA A 970 12.91 -42.30 -0.93
CA ALA A 970 11.65 -43.02 -1.02
C ALA A 970 10.65 -42.62 0.08
N ASP A 971 11.11 -42.51 1.33
CA ASP A 971 10.25 -42.12 2.45
C ASP A 971 9.73 -40.69 2.31
N ALA A 972 10.55 -39.79 1.77
CA ALA A 972 10.14 -38.42 1.46
C ALA A 972 9.14 -38.35 0.28
N LEU A 973 9.30 -39.19 -0.75
CA LEU A 973 8.33 -39.29 -1.85
C LEU A 973 6.96 -39.78 -1.38
N VAL A 974 6.91 -40.73 -0.43
CA VAL A 974 5.63 -41.17 0.18
C VAL A 974 4.97 -40.02 0.93
N ARG A 975 5.72 -39.26 1.74
CA ARG A 975 5.17 -38.06 2.41
C ARG A 975 4.68 -37.01 1.42
N ALA A 976 5.39 -36.82 0.31
CA ALA A 976 4.97 -35.92 -0.76
C ALA A 976 3.63 -36.39 -1.34
N ALA A 977 3.51 -37.68 -1.66
CA ALA A 977 2.27 -38.29 -2.17
C ALA A 977 1.08 -38.10 -1.22
N ASP A 978 1.28 -38.37 0.07
CA ASP A 978 0.24 -38.21 1.10
C ASP A 978 -0.23 -36.74 1.23
N SER A 979 0.68 -35.80 0.98
CA SER A 979 0.43 -34.36 1.15
C SER A 979 -0.12 -33.67 -0.10
N THR A 980 -0.01 -34.28 -1.30
CA THR A 980 -0.57 -33.73 -2.55
C THR A 980 -2.10 -33.74 -2.56
N GLY A 981 -2.73 -34.62 -1.76
CA GLY A 981 -4.18 -34.70 -1.64
C GLY A 981 -4.88 -35.12 -2.94
N ARG A 982 -6.04 -34.51 -3.24
CA ARG A 982 -6.83 -34.75 -4.46
C ARG A 982 -6.62 -33.68 -5.55
N ASN A 983 -5.51 -32.94 -5.49
CA ASN A 983 -5.25 -31.89 -6.46
C ASN A 983 -4.87 -32.52 -7.83
N VAL A 984 -5.78 -32.42 -8.80
CA VAL A 984 -5.58 -32.96 -10.17
C VAL A 984 -4.62 -32.15 -11.02
N GLU A 985 -4.29 -30.92 -10.61
CA GLU A 985 -3.34 -30.03 -11.31
C GLU A 985 -1.88 -30.40 -11.01
N MET A 986 -1.63 -31.18 -9.97
CA MET A 986 -0.31 -31.66 -9.57
C MET A 986 -0.05 -33.07 -10.08
N VAL A 987 1.24 -33.44 -10.13
CA VAL A 987 1.68 -34.81 -10.41
C VAL A 987 0.94 -35.82 -9.52
N ARG A 988 0.49 -36.93 -10.13
CA ARG A 988 -0.32 -37.93 -9.43
C ARG A 988 0.44 -38.55 -8.24
N PRO A 989 -0.18 -38.68 -7.05
CA PRO A 989 0.43 -39.34 -5.90
C PRO A 989 0.94 -40.76 -6.19
N ALA A 990 0.25 -41.48 -7.09
CA ALA A 990 0.67 -42.80 -7.54
C ALA A 990 2.06 -42.81 -8.19
N TRP A 991 2.41 -41.79 -8.97
CA TRP A 991 3.73 -41.72 -9.64
C TRP A 991 4.86 -41.55 -8.62
N LEU A 992 4.63 -40.76 -7.57
CA LEU A 992 5.58 -40.57 -6.47
C LEU A 992 5.75 -41.88 -5.68
N THR A 993 4.64 -42.59 -5.44
CA THR A 993 4.62 -43.83 -4.66
C THR A 993 5.29 -44.98 -5.43
N GLU A 994 5.00 -45.13 -6.72
CA GLU A 994 5.66 -46.11 -7.61
C GLU A 994 7.18 -45.84 -7.69
N GLU A 995 7.59 -44.57 -7.77
CA GLU A 995 9.01 -44.23 -7.74
C GLU A 995 9.66 -44.55 -6.39
N ALA A 996 8.97 -44.29 -5.27
CA ALA A 996 9.44 -44.67 -3.95
C ALA A 996 9.65 -46.18 -3.83
N GLU A 997 8.75 -46.99 -4.39
CA GLU A 997 8.89 -48.44 -4.45
C GLU A 997 10.08 -48.88 -5.32
N ARG A 998 10.28 -48.25 -6.49
CA ARG A 998 11.45 -48.51 -7.35
C ARG A 998 12.75 -48.19 -6.63
N LEU A 999 12.82 -47.07 -5.91
CA LEU A 999 13.99 -46.69 -5.11
C LEU A 999 14.27 -47.68 -3.98
N ARG A 1000 13.23 -48.19 -3.30
CA ARG A 1000 13.38 -49.20 -2.24
C ARG A 1000 13.83 -50.56 -2.80
N ALA A 1001 13.37 -50.94 -3.98
CA ALA A 1001 13.75 -52.19 -4.63
C ALA A 1001 15.18 -52.16 -5.21
N GLY A 1002 15.68 -50.97 -5.56
CA GLY A 1002 17.04 -50.76 -6.05
C GLY A 1002 18.10 -50.42 -4.98
N ALA A 1003 17.71 -50.36 -3.71
CA ALA A 1003 18.55 -50.02 -2.55
C ALA A 1003 18.89 -51.25 -1.71
#